data_AF-A0A838KFB9-F1
#
_entry.id   AF-A0A838KFB9-F1
#
_cell.length_a   1.000
_cell.length_b   1.000
_cell.length_c   1.000
_cell.angle_alpha   90.00
_cell.angle_beta   90.00
_cell.angle_gamma   90.00
#
_symmetry.space_group_name_H-M   'P 1'
#
loop_
_entity.id
_entity.type
_entity.pdbx_description
1 polymer ?
#
loop_
_entity_poly.entity_id
_entity_poly.type
_entity_poly.pdbx_seq_one_letter_code
_entity_poly.pdbx_strand_id
1 'polypeptide(L)'
;MHLKSLTLKGFKSFASPTTFHFEPGITAVVGPNGSGKSNVVDALAWVMGEQGAKSLRGGKMEDVIFAGSTGTGGPGGSGRAPLGRAEVRLTIDNTDGALPVDYAEVTISRTMFRNGGSEYAINGQACRLLDVQELLSDSGIGREMHVIVGQGQLDAILSAGPDERRGFIEEAAGVLKHRKRKEKALRKLDAMQGNLTRLQDLTVELRRQLKPLGRQAEVARRAAVIQSDLRDARLRLLADDLVALTETLEAEVADETALRARRAEVEAELTDVTRRETGLEETAAVEAPALARAQDTWYRLSSLRERFRGTGSLAAERVRHLAVEPEDDQPGRDPDELDRQARTARADDQSLTEAVQRDRVVLAAAVASRQDAEARLADEQQRTALAARAAADRREGLARLAGEVAAARSRVEAGEAEVGRLAAAVESAQARAARAQAEFARLETQVAGLDAGEEDLDADHEEAALRLAAAEERLLGLRREEQTAERERAALLARKEALEIGLARKDGPGAVLAAEDRLAGVLGSVASLLSVEPGYEAAVAAALGGAADAVAVIDLAAAEAAIRLLKHDDAGRVGLLVGAGSPMYEATYDQKPAAPAASGGRPALDLVEMPDALRPAVTAALADVVVVEDLAAARAVATAHPRLTAVTRDGDMLARDRAAGGSSHDPTLLEVQAAVDEAGTRLVEAAHRLDRLRFALQSAMEEQSLAGRDVQAALNRLHESDARMAAVAEQLGRLGAQARSARGEADRLQRSIAAAQDAVDTDSRSLAELEKRLGAAQESLDGGADGTVELGLGTAVAAL
;
A
#
# COMPACT_ATOMS: atom_id res chain seq x y z
N MET A 1 -72.36 2.93 -24.97
CA MET A 1 -71.23 3.60 -25.63
C MET A 1 -71.44 3.49 -27.12
N HIS A 2 -71.46 4.60 -27.86
CA HIS A 2 -71.54 4.56 -29.33
C HIS A 2 -70.75 5.70 -29.97
N LEU A 3 -70.31 5.52 -31.21
CA LEU A 3 -69.70 6.60 -31.99
C LEU A 3 -70.80 7.61 -32.33
N LYS A 4 -70.63 8.88 -31.97
CA LYS A 4 -71.63 9.93 -32.17
C LYS A 4 -71.33 10.76 -33.43
N SER A 5 -70.05 11.13 -33.62
CA SER A 5 -69.60 11.79 -34.86
C SER A 5 -68.12 11.61 -35.14
N LEU A 6 -67.74 11.74 -36.42
CA LEU A 6 -66.36 11.72 -36.91
C LEU A 6 -66.14 12.93 -37.81
N THR A 7 -65.30 13.86 -37.38
CA THR A 7 -64.90 15.03 -38.18
C THR A 7 -63.53 14.81 -38.80
N LEU A 8 -63.47 14.83 -40.14
CA LEU A 8 -62.26 14.70 -40.94
C LEU A 8 -61.88 16.05 -41.55
N LYS A 9 -60.61 16.45 -41.46
CA LYS A 9 -60.13 17.74 -41.97
C LYS A 9 -58.69 17.64 -42.45
N GLY A 10 -58.49 17.76 -43.76
CA GLY A 10 -57.19 17.57 -44.42
C GLY A 10 -56.68 16.12 -44.40
N PHE A 11 -57.55 15.14 -44.09
CA PHE A 11 -57.19 13.73 -44.02
C PHE A 11 -57.50 13.03 -45.35
N LYS A 12 -56.47 12.48 -46.01
CA LYS A 12 -56.55 11.85 -47.34
C LYS A 12 -57.42 12.68 -48.30
N SER A 13 -58.52 12.13 -48.83
CA SER A 13 -59.42 12.82 -49.77
C SER A 13 -60.22 13.99 -49.18
N PHE A 14 -60.29 14.13 -47.85
CA PHE A 14 -61.17 15.09 -47.17
C PHE A 14 -60.47 16.43 -46.95
N ALA A 15 -60.33 17.22 -48.02
CA ALA A 15 -59.67 18.53 -47.98
C ALA A 15 -60.44 19.61 -47.20
N SER A 16 -61.77 19.63 -47.33
CA SER A 16 -62.65 20.48 -46.51
C SER A 16 -63.11 19.73 -45.26
N PRO A 17 -63.37 20.41 -44.12
CA PRO A 17 -63.92 19.78 -42.93
C PRO A 17 -65.22 19.04 -43.27
N THR A 18 -65.31 17.76 -42.95
CA THR A 18 -66.47 16.90 -43.20
C THR A 18 -66.79 16.14 -41.92
N THR A 19 -67.99 16.34 -41.38
CA THR A 19 -68.46 15.65 -40.17
C THR A 19 -69.51 14.62 -40.53
N PHE A 20 -69.18 13.35 -40.30
CA PHE A 20 -70.13 12.25 -40.30
C PHE A 20 -70.80 12.20 -38.93
N HIS A 21 -72.12 12.02 -38.92
CA HIS A 21 -72.89 11.72 -37.72
C HIS A 21 -73.33 10.26 -37.84
N PHE A 22 -73.35 9.55 -36.71
CA PHE A 22 -73.76 8.14 -36.65
C PHE A 22 -74.92 8.00 -35.69
N GLU A 23 -75.85 7.10 -36.01
CA GLU A 23 -77.00 6.79 -35.17
C GLU A 23 -76.79 5.41 -34.51
N PRO A 24 -77.32 5.15 -33.30
CA PRO A 24 -77.26 3.85 -32.65
C PRO A 24 -77.84 2.73 -33.52
N GLY A 25 -76.99 1.80 -33.98
CA GLY A 25 -77.40 0.69 -34.85
C GLY A 25 -76.38 0.44 -35.96
N ILE A 26 -76.87 0.09 -37.16
CA ILE A 26 -76.04 -0.25 -38.32
C ILE A 26 -76.00 0.93 -39.29
N THR A 27 -74.88 1.66 -39.32
CA THR A 27 -74.64 2.72 -40.32
C THR A 27 -73.91 2.14 -41.55
N ALA A 28 -74.54 2.23 -42.73
CA ALA A 28 -73.97 1.74 -43.99
C ALA A 28 -73.39 2.89 -44.86
N VAL A 29 -72.08 2.86 -45.13
CA VAL A 29 -71.40 3.90 -45.94
C VAL A 29 -71.30 3.47 -47.41
N VAL A 30 -72.21 3.98 -48.25
CA VAL A 30 -72.31 3.66 -49.68
C VAL A 30 -71.73 4.78 -50.58
N GLY A 31 -71.40 4.43 -51.83
CA GLY A 31 -70.85 5.37 -52.82
C GLY A 31 -70.04 4.65 -53.92
N PRO A 32 -69.67 5.34 -55.02
CA PRO A 32 -68.94 4.74 -56.14
C PRO A 32 -67.50 4.32 -55.76
N ASN A 33 -66.83 3.57 -56.64
CA ASN A 33 -65.43 3.22 -56.43
C ASN A 33 -64.54 4.47 -56.57
N GLY A 34 -63.52 4.57 -55.71
CA GLY A 34 -62.71 5.79 -55.55
C GLY A 34 -63.32 6.88 -54.65
N SER A 35 -64.59 6.79 -54.22
CA SER A 35 -65.27 7.85 -53.44
C SER A 35 -64.82 8.01 -51.97
N GLY A 36 -63.60 7.60 -51.63
CA GLY A 36 -63.04 7.76 -50.28
C GLY A 36 -63.59 6.86 -49.18
N LYS A 37 -64.49 5.90 -49.47
CA LYS A 37 -65.13 5.02 -48.45
C LYS A 37 -64.13 4.40 -47.46
N SER A 38 -63.08 3.76 -47.97
CA SER A 38 -62.04 3.13 -47.14
C SER A 38 -61.28 4.14 -46.27
N ASN A 39 -61.14 5.39 -46.74
CA ASN A 39 -60.45 6.45 -45.98
C ASN A 39 -61.23 6.84 -44.70
N VAL A 40 -62.53 6.55 -44.60
CA VAL A 40 -63.30 6.75 -43.36
C VAL A 40 -62.92 5.70 -42.31
N VAL A 41 -62.73 4.44 -42.73
CA VAL A 41 -62.24 3.36 -41.86
C VAL A 41 -60.78 3.60 -41.47
N ASP A 42 -59.94 4.00 -42.43
CA ASP A 42 -58.54 4.36 -42.16
C ASP A 42 -58.45 5.53 -41.15
N ALA A 43 -59.37 6.50 -41.20
CA ALA A 43 -59.41 7.61 -40.23
C ALA A 43 -59.79 7.16 -38.81
N LEU A 44 -60.73 6.22 -38.68
CA LEU A 44 -61.10 5.61 -37.39
C LEU A 44 -59.92 4.83 -36.79
N ALA A 45 -59.26 3.98 -37.57
CA ALA A 45 -58.05 3.28 -37.14
C ALA A 45 -56.94 4.26 -36.72
N TRP A 46 -56.76 5.35 -37.48
CA TRP A 46 -55.75 6.36 -37.23
C TRP A 46 -55.96 7.13 -35.93
N VAL A 47 -57.19 7.56 -35.61
CA VAL A 47 -57.48 8.29 -34.36
C VAL A 47 -57.45 7.39 -33.12
N MET A 48 -57.78 6.09 -33.27
CA MET A 48 -57.69 5.08 -32.20
C MET A 48 -56.28 4.51 -31.97
N GLY A 49 -55.26 5.02 -32.67
CA GLY A 49 -53.86 4.79 -32.33
C GLY A 49 -53.04 3.90 -33.27
N GLU A 50 -53.51 3.66 -34.51
CA GLU A 50 -52.69 2.99 -35.54
C GLU A 50 -51.43 3.81 -35.89
N GLN A 51 -50.28 3.15 -35.98
CA GLN A 51 -48.97 3.74 -36.28
C GLN A 51 -48.37 3.22 -37.59
N GLY A 52 -48.87 2.11 -38.14
CA GLY A 52 -48.37 1.54 -39.38
C GLY A 52 -48.91 2.27 -40.61
N ALA A 53 -48.07 3.07 -41.29
CA ALA A 53 -48.43 3.71 -42.57
C ALA A 53 -48.99 2.69 -43.59
N LYS A 54 -48.41 1.48 -43.63
CA LYS A 54 -48.85 0.36 -44.48
C LYS A 54 -50.27 -0.12 -44.16
N SER A 55 -50.66 -0.15 -42.88
CA SER A 55 -52.03 -0.48 -42.43
C SER A 55 -53.01 0.57 -42.95
N LEU A 56 -52.62 1.84 -42.83
CA LEU A 56 -53.35 3.01 -43.33
C LEU A 56 -53.22 3.22 -44.86
N ARG A 57 -52.82 2.20 -45.63
CA ARG A 57 -52.70 2.22 -47.10
C ARG A 57 -51.82 3.36 -47.65
N GLY A 58 -50.75 3.73 -46.93
CA GLY A 58 -49.75 4.72 -47.32
C GLY A 58 -48.31 4.17 -47.22
N GLY A 59 -47.34 4.91 -47.76
CA GLY A 59 -45.91 4.59 -47.65
C GLY A 59 -45.24 5.26 -46.44
N LYS A 60 -45.66 6.49 -46.11
CA LYS A 60 -45.23 7.28 -44.94
C LYS A 60 -46.43 7.73 -44.12
N MET A 61 -46.20 8.07 -42.85
CA MET A 61 -47.25 8.64 -41.98
C MET A 61 -47.65 10.07 -42.37
N GLU A 62 -46.88 10.75 -43.22
CA GLU A 62 -47.24 12.03 -43.84
C GLU A 62 -48.31 11.88 -44.93
N ASP A 63 -48.43 10.70 -45.56
CA ASP A 63 -49.36 10.43 -46.68
C ASP A 63 -50.84 10.46 -46.26
N VAL A 64 -51.11 10.53 -44.95
CA VAL A 64 -52.46 10.76 -44.40
C VAL A 64 -52.92 12.21 -44.60
N ILE A 65 -52.03 13.14 -44.92
CA ILE A 65 -52.33 14.55 -45.17
C ILE A 65 -52.73 14.75 -46.64
N PHE A 66 -53.81 15.49 -46.90
CA PHE A 66 -54.28 15.79 -48.25
C PHE A 66 -53.18 16.43 -49.11
N ALA A 67 -52.70 15.67 -50.10
CA ALA A 67 -51.59 16.03 -50.98
C ALA A 67 -51.95 17.04 -52.10
N GLY A 68 -53.19 17.54 -52.12
CA GLY A 68 -53.72 18.35 -53.23
C GLY A 68 -54.48 17.52 -54.26
N SER A 69 -55.18 18.19 -55.18
CA SER A 69 -55.96 17.52 -56.24
C SER A 69 -55.63 18.09 -57.62
N THR A 70 -54.89 17.35 -58.44
CA THR A 70 -54.57 17.69 -59.84
C THR A 70 -55.75 17.37 -60.77
N GLY A 71 -56.86 18.09 -60.59
CA GLY A 71 -58.12 17.86 -61.29
C GLY A 71 -58.34 18.78 -62.50
N THR A 72 -57.76 18.44 -63.64
CA THR A 72 -58.14 19.02 -64.94
C THR A 72 -59.44 18.40 -65.44
N GLY A 73 -60.57 19.10 -65.27
CA GLY A 73 -61.85 18.69 -65.86
C GLY A 73 -63.08 19.29 -65.18
N GLY A 74 -63.73 20.25 -65.83
CA GLY A 74 -65.01 20.83 -65.40
C GLY A 74 -64.97 22.37 -65.23
N PRO A 75 -65.87 23.13 -65.86
CA PRO A 75 -65.92 24.59 -65.74
C PRO A 75 -66.37 25.00 -64.33
N GLY A 76 -65.40 25.33 -63.47
CA GLY A 76 -65.60 25.62 -62.05
C GLY A 76 -64.68 24.86 -61.09
N GLY A 77 -63.88 23.91 -61.60
CA GLY A 77 -62.94 23.12 -60.79
C GLY A 77 -61.73 23.93 -60.30
N SER A 78 -61.82 24.50 -59.09
CA SER A 78 -60.64 25.05 -58.40
C SER A 78 -59.76 23.92 -57.85
N GLY A 79 -58.54 23.80 -58.36
CA GLY A 79 -57.54 22.85 -57.86
C GLY A 79 -57.20 23.18 -56.40
N ARG A 80 -57.52 22.27 -55.47
CA ARG A 80 -57.23 22.46 -54.04
C ARG A 80 -55.74 22.21 -53.76
N ALA A 81 -55.10 23.19 -53.12
CA ALA A 81 -53.72 23.12 -52.68
C ALA A 81 -53.50 22.02 -51.61
N PRO A 82 -52.29 21.43 -51.51
CA PRO A 82 -51.93 20.53 -50.42
C PRO A 82 -52.04 21.23 -49.05
N LEU A 83 -52.48 20.50 -48.04
CA LEU A 83 -52.60 21.02 -46.67
C LEU A 83 -51.35 20.71 -45.83
N GLY A 84 -51.06 21.57 -44.85
CA GLY A 84 -49.92 21.43 -43.94
C GLY A 84 -50.17 20.55 -42.71
N ARG A 85 -51.42 20.15 -42.48
CA ARG A 85 -51.84 19.25 -41.40
C ARG A 85 -53.08 18.43 -41.76
N ALA A 86 -53.19 17.24 -41.19
CA ALA A 86 -54.42 16.47 -41.08
C ALA A 86 -54.92 16.50 -39.63
N GLU A 87 -56.23 16.59 -39.44
CA GLU A 87 -56.90 16.58 -38.15
C GLU A 87 -58.12 15.65 -38.26
N VAL A 88 -58.21 14.68 -37.34
CA VAL A 88 -59.36 13.79 -37.18
C VAL A 88 -59.85 13.88 -35.75
N ARG A 89 -61.16 14.07 -35.57
CA ARG A 89 -61.84 14.06 -34.26
C ARG A 89 -62.94 13.02 -34.27
N LEU A 90 -62.93 12.12 -33.29
CA LEU A 90 -63.95 11.11 -33.05
C LEU A 90 -64.64 11.42 -31.72
N THR A 91 -65.93 11.71 -31.77
CA THR A 91 -66.77 11.93 -30.60
C THR A 91 -67.52 10.65 -30.27
N ILE A 92 -67.35 10.16 -29.05
CA ILE A 92 -67.99 8.96 -28.50
C ILE A 92 -68.95 9.39 -27.40
N ASP A 93 -70.18 8.87 -27.43
CA ASP A 93 -71.13 8.95 -26.32
C ASP A 93 -70.76 7.89 -25.26
N ASN A 94 -70.55 8.36 -24.03
CA ASN A 94 -70.14 7.61 -22.85
C ASN A 94 -71.18 7.73 -21.71
N THR A 95 -72.46 7.98 -22.04
CA THR A 95 -73.54 8.11 -21.05
C THR A 95 -73.75 6.84 -20.19
N ASP A 96 -73.23 5.69 -20.63
CA ASP A 96 -73.20 4.42 -19.90
C ASP A 96 -71.90 4.15 -19.09
N GLY A 97 -70.93 5.08 -19.11
CA GLY A 97 -69.72 4.99 -18.27
C GLY A 97 -68.72 3.91 -18.66
N ALA A 98 -68.74 3.44 -19.91
CA ALA A 98 -67.85 2.36 -20.39
C ALA A 98 -66.38 2.80 -20.58
N LEU A 99 -66.13 4.10 -20.77
CA LEU A 99 -64.80 4.71 -20.67
C LEU A 99 -64.59 5.26 -19.25
N PRO A 100 -63.43 5.03 -18.60
CA PRO A 100 -63.11 5.53 -17.26
C PRO A 100 -62.80 7.04 -17.22
N VAL A 101 -63.76 7.86 -17.62
CA VAL A 101 -63.72 9.34 -17.57
C VAL A 101 -65.12 9.89 -17.27
N ASP A 102 -65.22 10.89 -16.38
CA ASP A 102 -66.49 11.44 -15.87
C ASP A 102 -67.26 12.33 -16.87
N TYR A 103 -66.96 12.21 -18.17
CA TYR A 103 -67.60 12.98 -19.24
C TYR A 103 -68.58 12.08 -20.03
N ALA A 104 -69.83 12.52 -20.16
CA ALA A 104 -70.85 11.86 -20.98
C ALA A 104 -70.51 11.87 -22.49
N GLU A 105 -69.67 12.80 -22.95
CA GLU A 105 -69.14 12.81 -24.32
C GLU A 105 -67.61 12.93 -24.31
N VAL A 106 -66.96 12.05 -25.08
CA VAL A 106 -65.51 11.92 -25.14
C VAL A 106 -65.05 12.13 -26.57
N THR A 107 -64.41 13.26 -26.84
CA THR A 107 -63.83 13.61 -28.13
C THR A 107 -62.35 13.27 -28.13
N ILE A 108 -61.98 12.17 -28.79
CA ILE A 108 -60.57 11.82 -29.07
C ILE A 108 -60.19 12.50 -30.38
N SER A 109 -59.08 13.22 -30.39
CA SER A 109 -58.56 13.88 -31.58
C SER A 109 -57.10 13.55 -31.83
N ARG A 110 -56.74 13.41 -33.11
CA ARG A 110 -55.37 13.25 -33.57
C ARG A 110 -55.08 14.30 -34.64
N THR A 111 -53.98 15.03 -34.45
CA THR A 111 -53.46 15.99 -35.42
C THR A 111 -52.08 15.53 -35.88
N MET A 112 -51.82 15.61 -37.18
CA MET A 112 -50.51 15.33 -37.78
C MET A 112 -50.07 16.51 -38.63
N PHE A 113 -48.85 16.96 -38.41
CA PHE A 113 -48.22 18.06 -39.12
C PHE A 113 -47.20 17.54 -40.13
N ARG A 114 -46.98 18.29 -41.21
CA ARG A 114 -46.05 17.92 -42.30
C ARG A 114 -44.56 17.89 -41.92
N ASN A 115 -44.23 18.14 -40.65
CA ASN A 115 -42.90 18.02 -40.06
C ASN A 115 -42.70 16.67 -39.31
N GLY A 116 -43.67 15.75 -39.39
CA GLY A 116 -43.65 14.45 -38.71
C GLY A 116 -44.22 14.44 -37.28
N GLY A 117 -44.61 15.61 -36.75
CA GLY A 117 -45.26 15.71 -35.44
C GLY A 117 -46.68 15.13 -35.45
N SER A 118 -46.96 14.15 -34.58
CA SER A 118 -48.30 13.61 -34.32
C SER A 118 -48.70 13.90 -32.88
N GLU A 119 -49.75 14.69 -32.71
CA GLU A 119 -50.33 15.06 -31.41
C GLU A 119 -51.67 14.33 -31.19
N TYR A 120 -51.91 13.91 -29.95
CA TYR A 120 -53.20 13.38 -29.51
C TYR A 120 -53.78 14.30 -28.44
N ALA A 121 -55.10 14.47 -28.45
CA ALA A 121 -55.80 15.16 -27.38
C ALA A 121 -57.17 14.54 -27.10
N ILE A 122 -57.52 14.43 -25.82
CA ILE A 122 -58.83 13.96 -25.32
C ILE A 122 -59.57 15.16 -24.74
N ASN A 123 -60.79 15.43 -25.20
CA ASN A 123 -61.58 16.63 -24.85
C ASN A 123 -60.79 17.96 -24.97
N GLY A 124 -59.81 18.00 -25.88
CA GLY A 124 -58.94 19.16 -26.14
C GLY A 124 -57.67 19.24 -25.29
N GLN A 125 -57.48 18.37 -24.29
CA GLN A 125 -56.24 18.29 -23.51
C GLN A 125 -55.25 17.34 -24.17
N ALA A 126 -54.00 17.80 -24.37
CA ALA A 126 -52.95 17.01 -25.01
C ALA A 126 -52.52 15.81 -24.14
N CYS A 127 -52.40 14.63 -24.76
CA CYS A 127 -52.10 13.36 -24.11
C CYS A 127 -51.11 12.52 -24.94
N ARG A 128 -50.59 11.44 -24.35
CA ARG A 128 -49.70 10.50 -25.05
C ARG A 128 -50.53 9.41 -25.71
N LEU A 129 -49.96 8.78 -26.75
CA LEU A 129 -50.55 7.60 -27.39
C LEU A 129 -50.81 6.46 -26.38
N LEU A 130 -49.93 6.29 -25.39
CA LEU A 130 -50.12 5.26 -24.35
C LEU A 130 -51.41 5.51 -23.55
N ASP A 131 -51.70 6.77 -23.23
CA ASP A 131 -52.86 7.17 -22.43
C ASP A 131 -54.17 6.92 -23.22
N VAL A 132 -54.16 7.23 -24.53
CA VAL A 132 -55.28 6.90 -25.45
C VAL A 132 -55.45 5.39 -25.61
N GLN A 133 -54.35 4.63 -25.68
CA GLN A 133 -54.37 3.17 -25.80
C GLN A 133 -54.86 2.48 -24.52
N GLU A 134 -54.47 2.95 -23.33
CA GLU A 134 -54.95 2.40 -22.06
C GLU A 134 -56.44 2.72 -21.86
N LEU A 135 -56.87 3.95 -22.16
CA LEU A 135 -58.29 4.37 -22.14
C LEU A 135 -59.18 3.47 -23.03
N LEU A 136 -58.79 3.23 -24.28
CA LEU A 136 -59.56 2.40 -25.22
C LEU A 136 -59.42 0.89 -24.93
N SER A 137 -58.32 0.46 -24.28
CA SER A 137 -58.10 -0.95 -23.91
C SER A 137 -59.04 -1.41 -22.80
N ASP A 138 -59.41 -0.54 -21.85
CA ASP A 138 -60.36 -0.90 -20.81
C ASP A 138 -61.83 -0.85 -21.27
N SER A 139 -62.15 -0.08 -22.33
CA SER A 139 -63.48 -0.05 -22.97
C SER A 139 -63.67 -1.04 -24.13
N GLY A 140 -62.73 -1.97 -24.34
CA GLY A 140 -62.81 -3.02 -25.37
C GLY A 140 -62.66 -2.56 -26.83
N ILE A 141 -62.26 -1.31 -27.09
CA ILE A 141 -62.16 -0.69 -28.43
C ILE A 141 -60.69 -0.32 -28.77
N GLY A 142 -59.73 -0.85 -27.99
CA GLY A 142 -58.29 -0.63 -28.17
C GLY A 142 -57.72 -1.21 -29.46
N ARG A 143 -56.55 -0.70 -29.87
CA ARG A 143 -55.82 -1.01 -31.12
C ARG A 143 -55.75 -2.50 -31.48
N GLU A 144 -55.58 -3.37 -30.50
CA GLU A 144 -55.30 -4.80 -30.71
C GLU A 144 -56.61 -5.61 -30.85
N MET A 145 -57.74 -5.13 -30.30
CA MET A 145 -59.08 -5.70 -30.44
C MET A 145 -59.61 -5.54 -31.88
N HIS A 146 -60.15 -6.63 -32.45
CA HIS A 146 -60.56 -6.74 -33.86
C HIS A 146 -61.87 -5.99 -34.24
N VAL A 147 -62.10 -4.80 -33.66
CA VAL A 147 -63.29 -3.96 -33.90
C VAL A 147 -63.31 -3.37 -35.32
N ILE A 148 -62.13 -3.14 -35.92
CA ILE A 148 -61.98 -2.80 -37.34
C ILE A 148 -61.45 -4.03 -38.07
N VAL A 149 -62.27 -4.59 -38.97
CA VAL A 149 -61.86 -5.68 -39.87
C VAL A 149 -61.40 -5.09 -41.20
N GLY A 150 -60.09 -4.97 -41.36
CA GLY A 150 -59.41 -4.54 -42.57
C GLY A 150 -59.37 -5.61 -43.66
N GLN A 151 -59.21 -5.15 -44.90
CA GLN A 151 -59.07 -6.00 -46.09
C GLN A 151 -57.81 -6.88 -45.97
N GLY A 152 -57.99 -8.19 -45.79
CA GLY A 152 -56.92 -9.19 -45.62
C GLY A 152 -56.61 -9.60 -44.17
N GLN A 153 -57.23 -8.99 -43.15
CA GLN A 153 -57.03 -9.43 -41.75
C GLN A 153 -57.70 -10.78 -41.44
N LEU A 154 -58.78 -11.13 -42.14
CA LEU A 154 -59.42 -12.46 -42.03
C LEU A 154 -58.44 -13.58 -42.39
N ASP A 155 -57.71 -13.44 -43.50
CA ASP A 155 -56.73 -14.43 -43.96
C ASP A 155 -55.55 -14.55 -42.97
N ALA A 156 -55.14 -13.44 -42.36
CA ALA A 156 -54.11 -13.41 -41.32
C ALA A 156 -54.53 -14.18 -40.06
N ILE A 157 -55.76 -14.00 -39.56
CA ILE A 157 -56.27 -14.74 -38.39
C ILE A 157 -56.38 -16.24 -38.68
N LEU A 158 -56.81 -16.61 -39.90
CA LEU A 158 -56.93 -18.01 -40.31
C LEU A 158 -55.55 -18.70 -40.41
N SER A 159 -54.53 -17.98 -40.89
CA SER A 159 -53.15 -18.49 -41.08
C SER A 159 -52.23 -18.32 -39.86
N ALA A 160 -52.62 -17.56 -38.83
CA ALA A 160 -51.82 -17.28 -37.64
C ALA A 160 -51.37 -18.55 -36.88
N GLY A 161 -50.10 -18.59 -36.47
CA GLY A 161 -49.51 -19.71 -35.74
C GLY A 161 -50.01 -19.87 -34.30
N PRO A 162 -49.67 -20.96 -33.59
CA PRO A 162 -50.21 -21.24 -32.24
C PRO A 162 -49.99 -20.12 -31.23
N ASP A 163 -48.80 -19.52 -31.17
CA ASP A 163 -48.49 -18.44 -30.21
C ASP A 163 -49.16 -17.10 -30.56
N GLU A 164 -49.29 -16.78 -31.85
CA GLU A 164 -50.01 -15.59 -32.33
C GLU A 164 -51.52 -15.73 -32.04
N ARG A 165 -52.07 -16.91 -32.35
CA ARG A 165 -53.46 -17.28 -32.09
C ARG A 165 -53.77 -17.30 -30.59
N ARG A 166 -52.82 -17.77 -29.77
CA ARG A 166 -52.88 -17.65 -28.30
C ARG A 166 -52.88 -16.19 -27.86
N GLY A 167 -52.13 -15.31 -28.52
CA GLY A 167 -52.17 -13.86 -28.30
C GLY A 167 -53.58 -13.30 -28.46
N PHE A 168 -54.23 -13.55 -29.61
CA PHE A 168 -55.61 -13.12 -29.87
C PHE A 168 -56.62 -13.69 -28.85
N ILE A 169 -56.42 -14.93 -28.37
CA ILE A 169 -57.28 -15.55 -27.35
C ILE A 169 -57.06 -14.94 -25.95
N GLU A 170 -55.81 -14.74 -25.51
CA GLU A 170 -55.49 -14.09 -24.23
C GLU A 170 -55.95 -12.62 -24.19
N GLU A 171 -56.05 -11.98 -25.35
CA GLU A 171 -56.61 -10.64 -25.51
C GLU A 171 -58.15 -10.63 -25.47
N ALA A 172 -58.82 -11.50 -26.24
CA ALA A 172 -60.28 -11.62 -26.20
C ALA A 172 -60.80 -12.00 -24.80
N ALA A 173 -59.98 -12.69 -24.00
CA ALA A 173 -60.24 -12.98 -22.59
C ALA A 173 -59.87 -11.84 -21.61
N GLY A 174 -59.37 -10.70 -22.10
CA GLY A 174 -58.99 -9.52 -21.30
C GLY A 174 -57.73 -9.67 -20.43
N VAL A 175 -57.06 -10.83 -20.46
CA VAL A 175 -55.96 -11.18 -19.53
C VAL A 175 -54.64 -10.51 -19.91
N LEU A 176 -54.47 -10.15 -21.19
CA LEU A 176 -53.25 -9.57 -21.75
C LEU A 176 -52.69 -8.38 -20.95
N LYS A 177 -53.53 -7.51 -20.39
CA LYS A 177 -53.10 -6.36 -19.57
C LYS A 177 -52.42 -6.79 -18.26
N HIS A 178 -52.89 -7.88 -17.63
CA HIS A 178 -52.27 -8.44 -16.42
C HIS A 178 -50.93 -9.12 -16.75
N ARG A 179 -50.84 -9.82 -17.89
CA ARG A 179 -49.58 -10.43 -18.38
C ARG A 179 -48.52 -9.35 -18.66
N LYS A 180 -48.85 -8.32 -19.45
CA LYS A 180 -47.96 -7.17 -19.75
C LYS A 180 -47.51 -6.44 -18.47
N ARG A 181 -48.40 -6.25 -17.48
CA ARG A 181 -48.05 -5.64 -16.17
C ARG A 181 -47.13 -6.54 -15.32
N LYS A 182 -47.36 -7.87 -15.26
CA LYS A 182 -46.47 -8.83 -14.56
C LYS A 182 -45.06 -8.84 -15.15
N GLU A 183 -44.93 -8.90 -16.47
CA GLU A 183 -43.63 -8.94 -17.14
C GLU A 183 -42.82 -7.66 -16.90
N LYS A 184 -43.47 -6.49 -16.96
CA LYS A 184 -42.84 -5.19 -16.62
C LYS A 184 -42.36 -5.13 -15.17
N ALA A 185 -43.06 -5.79 -14.24
CA ALA A 185 -42.64 -5.88 -12.83
C ALA A 185 -41.42 -6.80 -12.67
N LEU A 186 -41.42 -7.98 -13.30
CA LEU A 186 -40.28 -8.92 -13.25
C LEU A 186 -38.99 -8.28 -13.80
N ARG A 187 -39.03 -7.72 -15.01
CA ARG A 187 -37.87 -7.03 -15.60
C ARG A 187 -37.34 -5.88 -14.73
N LYS A 188 -38.18 -5.24 -13.90
CA LYS A 188 -37.77 -4.21 -12.94
C LYS A 188 -37.11 -4.82 -11.69
N LEU A 189 -37.61 -5.96 -11.20
CA LEU A 189 -37.00 -6.69 -10.08
C LEU A 189 -35.61 -7.21 -10.45
N ASP A 190 -35.44 -7.81 -11.64
CA ASP A 190 -34.14 -8.29 -12.12
C ASP A 190 -33.11 -7.14 -12.20
N ALA A 191 -33.53 -5.98 -12.73
CA ALA A 191 -32.69 -4.78 -12.77
C ALA A 191 -32.36 -4.23 -11.37
N MET A 192 -33.27 -4.34 -10.40
CA MET A 192 -32.99 -3.95 -9.01
C MET A 192 -32.05 -4.95 -8.31
N GLN A 193 -32.16 -6.25 -8.61
CA GLN A 193 -31.25 -7.27 -8.10
C GLN A 193 -29.80 -7.03 -8.58
N GLY A 194 -29.61 -6.73 -9.87
CA GLY A 194 -28.27 -6.39 -10.39
C GLY A 194 -27.67 -5.14 -9.75
N ASN A 195 -28.48 -4.13 -9.43
CA ASN A 195 -28.04 -2.96 -8.67
C ASN A 195 -27.68 -3.29 -7.21
N LEU A 196 -28.38 -4.23 -6.59
CA LEU A 196 -28.09 -4.70 -5.23
C LEU A 196 -26.76 -5.47 -5.17
N THR A 197 -26.49 -6.37 -6.12
CA THR A 197 -25.20 -7.07 -6.22
C THR A 197 -24.05 -6.06 -6.35
N ARG A 198 -24.16 -5.08 -7.26
CA ARG A 198 -23.14 -4.03 -7.42
C ARG A 198 -22.90 -3.20 -6.16
N LEU A 199 -23.93 -2.95 -5.34
CA LEU A 199 -23.79 -2.30 -4.04
C LEU A 199 -23.08 -3.18 -3.01
N GLN A 200 -23.30 -4.50 -3.04
CA GLN A 200 -22.59 -5.46 -2.19
C GLN A 200 -21.11 -5.54 -2.58
N ASP A 201 -20.79 -5.64 -3.87
CA ASP A 201 -19.42 -5.63 -4.39
C ASP A 201 -18.65 -4.38 -3.94
N LEU A 202 -19.23 -3.20 -4.16
CA LEU A 202 -18.65 -1.92 -3.75
C LEU A 202 -18.48 -1.84 -2.21
N THR A 203 -19.40 -2.41 -1.44
CA THR A 203 -19.30 -2.47 0.03
C THR A 203 -18.15 -3.38 0.49
N VAL A 204 -17.91 -4.50 -0.20
CA VAL A 204 -16.77 -5.40 0.06
C VAL A 204 -15.45 -4.72 -0.31
N GLU A 205 -15.39 -4.04 -1.45
CA GLU A 205 -14.20 -3.27 -1.85
C GLU A 205 -13.89 -2.13 -0.85
N LEU A 206 -14.87 -1.33 -0.46
CA LEU A 206 -14.67 -0.27 0.53
C LEU A 206 -14.21 -0.83 1.89
N ARG A 207 -14.72 -1.98 2.32
CA ARG A 207 -14.22 -2.68 3.52
C ARG A 207 -12.77 -3.16 3.36
N ARG A 208 -12.37 -3.63 2.17
CA ARG A 208 -10.98 -3.98 1.85
C ARG A 208 -10.06 -2.75 1.91
N GLN A 209 -10.50 -1.60 1.42
CA GLN A 209 -9.75 -0.33 1.43
C GLN A 209 -9.68 0.31 2.84
N LEU A 210 -10.70 0.14 3.68
CA LEU A 210 -10.70 0.68 5.06
C LEU A 210 -9.64 0.06 5.97
N LYS A 211 -9.27 -1.21 5.78
CA LYS A 211 -8.28 -1.91 6.62
C LYS A 211 -6.85 -1.31 6.53
N PRO A 212 -6.26 -1.03 5.36
CA PRO A 212 -4.99 -0.31 5.27
C PRO A 212 -5.10 1.16 5.69
N LEU A 213 -6.20 1.86 5.38
CA LEU A 213 -6.42 3.24 5.87
C LEU A 213 -6.46 3.30 7.41
N GLY A 214 -7.06 2.32 8.07
CA GLY A 214 -7.05 2.20 9.53
C GLY A 214 -5.64 2.07 10.11
N ARG A 215 -4.79 1.23 9.48
CA ARG A 215 -3.37 1.10 9.85
C ARG A 215 -2.60 2.41 9.63
N GLN A 216 -2.82 3.09 8.50
CA GLN A 216 -2.21 4.40 8.21
C GLN A 216 -2.61 5.45 9.26
N ALA A 217 -3.89 5.50 9.64
CA ALA A 217 -4.40 6.40 10.67
C ALA A 217 -3.94 6.05 12.10
N GLU A 218 -3.50 4.81 12.34
CA GLU A 218 -2.84 4.42 13.59
C GLU A 218 -1.36 4.85 13.59
N VAL A 219 -0.62 4.55 12.52
CA VAL A 219 0.78 4.98 12.34
C VAL A 219 0.91 6.49 12.41
N ALA A 220 0.01 7.25 11.76
CA ALA A 220 -0.01 8.71 11.83
C ALA A 220 -0.23 9.25 13.25
N ARG A 221 -1.09 8.59 14.05
CA ARG A 221 -1.30 8.96 15.47
C ARG A 221 -0.07 8.64 16.33
N ARG A 222 0.58 7.49 16.12
CA ARG A 222 1.85 7.17 16.80
C ARG A 222 2.95 8.17 16.42
N ALA A 223 3.06 8.53 15.14
CA ALA A 223 4.03 9.52 14.65
C ALA A 223 3.80 10.93 15.25
N ALA A 224 2.54 11.35 15.42
CA ALA A 224 2.22 12.63 16.06
C ALA A 224 2.66 12.68 17.54
N VAL A 225 2.51 11.58 18.29
CA VAL A 225 3.02 11.47 19.67
C VAL A 225 4.56 11.54 19.67
N ILE A 226 5.22 10.73 18.83
CA ILE A 226 6.69 10.72 18.73
C ILE A 226 7.25 12.10 18.34
N GLN A 227 6.56 12.85 17.46
CA GLN A 227 6.96 14.23 17.13
C GLN A 227 6.76 15.21 18.30
N SER A 228 5.74 15.01 19.14
CA SER A 228 5.54 15.79 20.37
C SER A 228 6.67 15.50 21.37
N ASP A 229 6.97 14.24 21.61
CA ASP A 229 8.01 13.80 22.55
C ASP A 229 9.41 14.24 22.10
N LEU A 230 9.71 14.12 20.80
CA LEU A 230 10.94 14.63 20.20
C LEU A 230 11.05 16.16 20.29
N ARG A 231 9.93 16.88 20.19
CA ARG A 231 9.91 18.34 20.33
C ARG A 231 10.16 18.74 21.78
N ASP A 232 9.54 18.08 22.74
CA ASP A 232 9.74 18.33 24.18
C ASP A 232 11.19 18.01 24.59
N ALA A 233 11.72 16.85 24.19
CA ALA A 233 13.11 16.48 24.45
C ALA A 233 14.12 17.50 23.86
N ARG A 234 13.87 18.00 22.64
CA ARG A 234 14.68 19.06 22.03
C ARG A 234 14.57 20.39 22.76
N LEU A 235 13.39 20.77 23.24
CA LEU A 235 13.19 21.99 24.03
C LEU A 235 13.90 21.91 25.40
N ARG A 236 13.95 20.72 26.01
CA ARG A 236 14.72 20.49 27.24
C ARG A 236 16.22 20.62 27.00
N LEU A 237 16.75 20.01 25.94
CA LEU A 237 18.17 20.15 25.56
C LEU A 237 18.54 21.61 25.27
N LEU A 238 17.72 22.32 24.48
CA LEU A 238 17.94 23.75 24.20
C LEU A 238 17.80 24.65 25.44
N ALA A 239 17.09 24.21 26.48
CA ALA A 239 17.04 24.91 27.77
C ALA A 239 18.29 24.63 28.62
N ASP A 240 18.83 23.41 28.57
CA ASP A 240 20.10 23.02 29.19
C ASP A 240 21.28 23.77 28.55
N ASP A 241 21.35 23.78 27.21
CA ASP A 241 22.28 24.59 26.40
C ASP A 241 22.21 26.08 26.79
N LEU A 242 20.99 26.63 26.96
CA LEU A 242 20.78 28.02 27.34
C LEU A 242 21.23 28.31 28.77
N VAL A 243 21.00 27.41 29.72
CA VAL A 243 21.49 27.54 31.11
C VAL A 243 23.02 27.52 31.11
N ALA A 244 23.66 26.53 30.48
CA ALA A 244 25.12 26.43 30.41
C ALA A 244 25.76 27.66 29.73
N LEU A 245 25.16 28.19 28.67
CA LEU A 245 25.60 29.44 28.03
C LEU A 245 25.39 30.66 28.93
N THR A 246 24.34 30.68 29.75
CA THR A 246 24.08 31.78 30.70
C THR A 246 25.08 31.74 31.87
N GLU A 247 25.33 30.56 32.45
CA GLU A 247 26.35 30.37 33.49
C GLU A 247 27.76 30.73 32.98
N THR A 248 28.08 30.36 31.73
CA THR A 248 29.34 30.74 31.08
C THR A 248 29.44 32.27 30.90
N LEU A 249 28.36 32.92 30.47
CA LEU A 249 28.32 34.39 30.31
C LEU A 249 28.41 35.11 31.67
N GLU A 250 27.76 34.61 32.71
CA GLU A 250 27.88 35.17 34.06
C GLU A 250 29.30 35.02 34.63
N ALA A 251 29.98 33.90 34.33
CA ALA A 251 31.40 33.71 34.66
C ALA A 251 32.32 34.65 33.88
N GLU A 252 32.16 34.79 32.55
CA GLU A 252 32.95 35.75 31.75
C GLU A 252 32.73 37.21 32.19
N VAL A 253 31.50 37.58 32.56
CA VAL A 253 31.20 38.90 33.12
C VAL A 253 31.84 39.09 34.50
N ALA A 254 31.84 38.06 35.36
CA ALA A 254 32.53 38.11 36.64
C ALA A 254 34.05 38.32 36.44
N ASP A 255 34.68 37.53 35.58
CA ASP A 255 36.10 37.65 35.24
C ASP A 255 36.44 39.01 34.60
N GLU A 256 35.58 39.55 33.71
CA GLU A 256 35.79 40.89 33.16
C GLU A 256 35.69 41.97 34.24
N THR A 257 34.75 41.87 35.18
CA THR A 257 34.66 42.84 36.29
C THR A 257 35.87 42.73 37.23
N ALA A 258 36.38 41.53 37.49
CA ALA A 258 37.60 41.32 38.27
C ALA A 258 38.85 41.89 37.56
N LEU A 259 38.98 41.67 36.25
CA LEU A 259 40.04 42.26 35.41
C LEU A 259 39.96 43.79 35.37
N ARG A 260 38.76 44.37 35.23
CA ARG A 260 38.55 45.83 35.28
C ARG A 260 38.90 46.41 36.65
N ALA A 261 38.52 45.73 37.75
CA ALA A 261 38.89 46.14 39.10
C ALA A 261 40.42 46.08 39.31
N ARG A 262 41.07 44.97 38.94
CA ARG A 262 42.52 44.82 39.08
C ARG A 262 43.30 45.80 38.19
N ARG A 263 42.77 46.14 37.01
CA ARG A 263 43.31 47.22 36.16
C ARG A 263 43.24 48.58 36.88
N ALA A 264 42.10 48.91 37.50
CA ALA A 264 41.94 50.17 38.23
C ALA A 264 42.88 50.26 39.45
N GLU A 265 43.14 49.15 40.14
CA GLU A 265 44.18 49.08 41.20
C GLU A 265 45.57 49.39 40.64
N VAL A 266 45.96 48.77 39.52
CA VAL A 266 47.28 48.98 38.89
C VAL A 266 47.43 50.39 38.31
N GLU A 267 46.37 50.97 37.74
CA GLU A 267 46.37 52.37 37.27
C GLU A 267 46.49 53.35 38.45
N ALA A 268 45.89 53.06 39.60
CA ALA A 268 46.05 53.85 40.83
C ALA A 268 47.46 53.71 41.43
N GLU A 269 48.02 52.50 41.47
CA GLU A 269 49.39 52.23 41.92
C GLU A 269 50.42 52.93 41.03
N LEU A 270 50.29 52.82 39.71
CA LEU A 270 51.11 53.55 38.74
C LEU A 270 51.02 55.07 38.94
N THR A 271 49.82 55.60 39.18
CA THR A 271 49.61 57.03 39.44
C THR A 271 50.30 57.50 40.73
N ASP A 272 50.41 56.66 41.75
CA ASP A 272 51.15 56.98 42.98
C ASP A 272 52.67 56.86 42.78
N VAL A 273 53.13 55.84 42.04
CA VAL A 273 54.55 55.64 41.68
C VAL A 273 55.06 56.83 40.85
N THR A 274 54.38 57.21 39.78
CA THR A 274 54.76 58.38 38.96
C THR A 274 54.71 59.68 39.75
N ARG A 275 53.81 59.83 40.73
CA ARG A 275 53.81 61.01 41.62
C ARG A 275 55.01 61.04 42.57
N ARG A 276 55.48 59.87 43.03
CA ARG A 276 56.70 59.76 43.84
C ARG A 276 57.95 60.02 43.00
N GLU A 277 57.97 59.51 41.76
CA GLU A 277 59.01 59.75 40.77
C GLU A 277 59.18 61.26 40.51
N THR A 278 58.11 61.97 40.13
CA THR A 278 58.19 63.43 39.90
C THR A 278 58.60 64.21 41.16
N GLY A 279 58.13 63.81 42.36
CA GLY A 279 58.57 64.43 43.61
C GLY A 279 60.07 64.19 43.94
N LEU A 280 60.62 63.05 43.53
CA LEU A 280 62.05 62.75 43.65
C LEU A 280 62.87 63.52 42.60
N GLU A 281 62.36 63.68 41.38
CA GLU A 281 62.98 64.53 40.35
C GLU A 281 63.00 66.01 40.78
N GLU A 282 61.90 66.54 41.31
CA GLU A 282 61.84 67.89 41.89
C GLU A 282 62.85 68.07 43.02
N THR A 283 62.97 67.07 43.92
CA THR A 283 63.95 67.08 45.02
C THR A 283 65.38 67.08 44.48
N ALA A 284 65.70 66.22 43.51
CA ALA A 284 67.03 66.16 42.89
C ALA A 284 67.38 67.46 42.14
N ALA A 285 66.41 68.10 41.48
CA ALA A 285 66.58 69.39 40.83
C ALA A 285 66.85 70.54 41.82
N VAL A 286 66.32 70.47 43.04
CA VAL A 286 66.61 71.43 44.13
C VAL A 286 67.97 71.16 44.78
N GLU A 287 68.38 69.89 44.92
CA GLU A 287 69.66 69.53 45.53
C GLU A 287 70.87 69.70 44.60
N ALA A 288 70.73 69.49 43.28
CA ALA A 288 71.86 69.59 42.34
C ALA A 288 72.58 70.96 42.37
N PRO A 289 71.90 72.13 42.46
CA PRO A 289 72.57 73.42 42.68
C PRO A 289 73.25 73.55 44.05
N ALA A 290 72.81 72.83 45.09
CA ALA A 290 73.51 72.79 46.38
C ALA A 290 74.79 71.94 46.28
N LEU A 291 74.72 70.77 45.65
CA LEU A 291 75.87 69.90 45.37
C LEU A 291 76.93 70.63 44.52
N ALA A 292 76.52 71.32 43.45
CA ALA A 292 77.43 72.10 42.60
C ALA A 292 78.17 73.20 43.38
N ARG A 293 77.47 73.93 44.28
CA ARG A 293 78.09 74.94 45.15
C ARG A 293 79.05 74.33 46.18
N ALA A 294 78.74 73.13 46.70
CA ALA A 294 79.64 72.40 47.60
C ALA A 294 80.91 71.94 46.88
N GLN A 295 80.78 71.43 45.64
CA GLN A 295 81.90 71.03 44.79
C GLN A 295 82.79 72.23 44.44
N ASP A 296 82.23 73.34 43.94
CA ASP A 296 82.97 74.59 43.68
C ASP A 296 83.71 75.10 44.92
N THR A 297 83.05 75.11 46.09
CA THR A 297 83.68 75.46 47.37
C THR A 297 84.85 74.53 47.71
N TRP A 298 84.70 73.21 47.49
CA TRP A 298 85.77 72.23 47.70
C TRP A 298 86.95 72.41 46.73
N TYR A 299 86.69 72.69 45.45
CA TYR A 299 87.72 73.01 44.46
C TYR A 299 88.48 74.30 44.82
N ARG A 300 87.77 75.35 45.25
CA ARG A 300 88.37 76.62 45.72
C ARG A 300 89.25 76.40 46.94
N LEU A 301 88.76 75.69 47.96
CA LEU A 301 89.53 75.39 49.18
C LEU A 301 90.77 74.51 48.88
N SER A 302 90.63 73.52 48.00
CA SER A 302 91.75 72.67 47.56
C SER A 302 92.80 73.49 46.80
N SER A 303 92.37 74.39 45.92
CA SER A 303 93.26 75.29 45.17
C SER A 303 93.97 76.30 46.08
N LEU A 304 93.27 76.82 47.09
CA LEU A 304 93.82 77.73 48.10
C LEU A 304 94.85 77.02 48.99
N ARG A 305 94.58 75.77 49.41
CA ARG A 305 95.54 74.93 50.14
C ARG A 305 96.83 74.72 49.34
N GLU A 306 96.72 74.47 48.03
CA GLU A 306 97.90 74.27 47.19
C GLU A 306 98.68 75.56 46.93
N ARG A 307 97.99 76.71 46.79
CA ARG A 307 98.63 78.03 46.81
C ARG A 307 99.41 78.28 48.11
N PHE A 308 98.85 77.95 49.27
CA PHE A 308 99.56 78.10 50.56
C PHE A 308 100.80 77.21 50.68
N ARG A 309 100.77 75.99 50.11
CA ARG A 309 101.96 75.14 49.97
C ARG A 309 103.02 75.79 49.08
N GLY A 310 102.63 76.28 47.90
CA GLY A 310 103.52 76.98 46.97
C GLY A 310 104.19 78.21 47.60
N THR A 311 103.44 79.04 48.33
CA THR A 311 104.02 80.19 49.05
C THR A 311 104.92 79.77 50.21
N GLY A 312 104.64 78.64 50.87
CA GLY A 312 105.54 78.07 51.89
C GLY A 312 106.89 77.66 51.32
N SER A 313 106.89 76.98 50.17
CA SER A 313 108.12 76.62 49.43
C SER A 313 108.91 77.85 49.00
N LEU A 314 108.25 78.86 48.43
CA LEU A 314 108.87 80.11 48.00
C LEU A 314 109.41 80.95 49.17
N ALA A 315 108.76 80.91 50.34
CA ALA A 315 109.27 81.55 51.54
C ALA A 315 110.56 80.88 52.04
N ALA A 316 110.61 79.55 52.05
CA ALA A 316 111.81 78.79 52.39
C ALA A 316 112.97 79.00 51.37
N GLU A 317 112.64 79.35 50.13
CA GLU A 317 113.61 79.75 49.10
C GLU A 317 114.12 81.18 49.29
N ARG A 318 113.23 82.14 49.59
CA ARG A 318 113.64 83.54 49.91
C ARG A 318 114.51 83.64 51.16
N VAL A 319 114.26 82.81 52.18
CA VAL A 319 115.13 82.71 53.37
C VAL A 319 116.54 82.22 53.01
N ARG A 320 116.72 81.44 51.93
CA ARG A 320 118.05 81.07 51.42
C ARG A 320 118.72 82.17 50.61
N HIS A 321 117.95 83.01 49.90
CA HIS A 321 118.47 84.13 49.12
C HIS A 321 118.85 85.35 49.96
N LEU A 322 118.17 85.61 51.09
CA LEU A 322 118.45 86.73 52.00
C LEU A 322 119.70 86.52 52.89
N ALA A 323 120.60 85.62 52.51
CA ALA A 323 121.81 85.28 53.26
C ALA A 323 123.10 85.96 52.73
N VAL A 324 123.03 86.71 51.62
CA VAL A 324 124.16 87.43 51.02
C VAL A 324 123.70 88.76 50.40
N GLU A 325 124.21 89.87 50.92
CA GLU A 325 124.29 91.19 50.27
C GLU A 325 125.77 91.65 50.37
N PRO A 326 126.24 92.53 49.46
CA PRO A 326 126.32 93.96 49.79
C PRO A 326 125.92 94.90 48.62
N GLU A 327 125.32 96.08 48.88
CA GLU A 327 125.91 97.46 48.90
C GLU A 327 126.47 97.98 47.54
N ASP A 328 126.25 99.23 47.10
CA ASP A 328 125.19 100.23 47.37
C ASP A 328 124.86 100.98 46.03
N ASP A 329 124.79 102.31 45.77
CA ASP A 329 124.99 103.59 46.49
C ASP A 329 124.05 104.67 45.88
N GLN A 330 123.92 105.84 46.52
CA GLN A 330 123.17 107.02 46.07
C GLN A 330 124.08 108.01 45.30
N PRO A 331 123.77 109.31 45.08
CA PRO A 331 122.48 110.00 44.91
C PRO A 331 122.43 110.90 43.64
N GLY A 332 121.25 111.46 43.33
CA GLY A 332 121.11 112.76 42.63
C GLY A 332 121.29 112.77 41.10
N ARG A 333 120.56 113.66 40.41
CA ARG A 333 120.66 113.84 38.95
C ARG A 333 120.84 115.32 38.57
N ASP A 334 121.87 115.57 37.78
CA ASP A 334 122.34 116.86 37.25
C ASP A 334 121.57 117.25 35.95
N PRO A 335 121.48 118.51 35.50
CA PRO A 335 120.63 118.87 34.36
C PRO A 335 120.97 118.17 33.03
N ASP A 336 122.24 117.84 32.76
CA ASP A 336 122.66 117.08 31.58
C ASP A 336 122.02 115.67 31.52
N GLU A 337 121.66 115.13 32.68
CA GLU A 337 121.00 113.83 32.81
C GLU A 337 119.56 113.86 32.28
N LEU A 338 118.90 115.01 32.23
CA LEU A 338 117.59 115.18 31.60
C LEU A 338 117.70 115.20 30.07
N ASP A 339 118.73 115.82 29.51
CA ASP A 339 118.97 115.76 28.05
C ASP A 339 119.46 114.37 27.62
N ARG A 340 120.20 113.65 28.49
CA ARG A 340 120.49 112.22 28.30
C ARG A 340 119.21 111.38 28.32
N GLN A 341 118.33 111.56 29.30
CA GLN A 341 117.00 110.91 29.35
C GLN A 341 116.15 111.21 28.11
N ALA A 342 116.17 112.44 27.59
CA ALA A 342 115.43 112.80 26.37
C ALA A 342 115.97 112.13 25.09
N ARG A 343 117.25 111.71 25.09
CA ARG A 343 117.84 110.89 24.03
C ARG A 343 117.51 109.40 24.23
N THR A 344 117.58 108.89 25.46
CA THR A 344 117.16 107.52 25.80
C THR A 344 115.69 107.29 25.43
N ALA A 345 114.77 108.16 25.86
CA ALA A 345 113.35 108.05 25.57
C ALA A 345 113.00 108.06 24.06
N ARG A 346 113.82 108.70 23.21
CA ARG A 346 113.69 108.63 21.75
C ARG A 346 114.20 107.30 21.16
N ALA A 347 115.26 106.73 21.73
CA ALA A 347 115.71 105.39 21.37
C ALA A 347 114.69 104.32 21.84
N ASP A 348 114.09 104.52 23.02
CA ASP A 348 113.04 103.66 23.55
C ASP A 348 111.76 103.70 22.68
N ASP A 349 111.30 104.89 22.29
CA ASP A 349 110.15 105.08 21.37
C ASP A 349 110.39 104.41 20.00
N GLN A 350 111.61 104.53 19.47
CA GLN A 350 112.01 103.84 18.23
C GLN A 350 112.05 102.32 18.42
N SER A 351 112.62 101.82 19.52
CA SER A 351 112.68 100.38 19.83
C SER A 351 111.31 99.76 20.10
N LEU A 352 110.42 100.50 20.79
CA LEU A 352 109.02 100.13 21.01
C LEU A 352 108.22 100.13 19.71
N THR A 353 108.47 101.09 18.81
CA THR A 353 107.88 101.08 17.46
C THR A 353 108.32 99.85 16.67
N GLU A 354 109.61 99.48 16.72
CA GLU A 354 110.13 98.25 16.11
C GLU A 354 109.61 96.96 16.78
N ALA A 355 109.31 97.00 18.09
CA ALA A 355 108.63 95.90 18.78
C ALA A 355 107.17 95.75 18.29
N VAL A 356 106.39 96.84 18.29
CA VAL A 356 104.99 96.84 17.83
C VAL A 356 104.85 96.39 16.37
N GLN A 357 105.81 96.71 15.49
CA GLN A 357 105.77 96.19 14.12
C GLN A 357 106.11 94.69 14.05
N ARG A 358 107.05 94.19 14.85
CA ARG A 358 107.31 92.74 14.96
C ARG A 358 106.10 91.99 15.52
N ASP A 359 105.50 92.49 16.59
CA ASP A 359 104.33 91.88 17.23
C ASP A 359 103.11 91.88 16.30
N ARG A 360 102.94 92.90 15.46
CA ARG A 360 101.92 92.92 14.39
C ARG A 360 102.14 91.84 13.33
N VAL A 361 103.39 91.59 12.92
CA VAL A 361 103.72 90.51 11.98
C VAL A 361 103.48 89.14 12.61
N VAL A 362 103.88 88.94 13.88
CA VAL A 362 103.63 87.71 14.64
C VAL A 362 102.12 87.47 14.82
N LEU A 363 101.35 88.50 15.18
CA LEU A 363 99.90 88.42 15.32
C LEU A 363 99.21 88.10 13.98
N ALA A 364 99.64 88.72 12.87
CA ALA A 364 99.11 88.42 11.56
C ALA A 364 99.37 86.96 11.14
N ALA A 365 100.57 86.43 11.40
CA ALA A 365 100.91 85.04 11.16
C ALA A 365 100.08 84.09 12.05
N ALA A 366 99.89 84.41 13.33
CA ALA A 366 99.07 83.63 14.25
C ALA A 366 97.57 83.61 13.84
N VAL A 367 97.03 84.75 13.39
CA VAL A 367 95.64 84.82 12.89
C VAL A 367 95.47 84.03 11.60
N ALA A 368 96.42 84.12 10.65
CA ALA A 368 96.39 83.33 9.42
C ALA A 368 96.47 81.82 9.71
N SER A 369 97.36 81.40 10.62
CA SER A 369 97.46 80.00 11.08
C SER A 369 96.17 79.51 11.75
N ARG A 370 95.51 80.37 12.55
CA ARG A 370 94.21 80.06 13.16
C ARG A 370 93.11 79.88 12.10
N GLN A 371 93.06 80.74 11.10
CA GLN A 371 92.07 80.68 10.01
C GLN A 371 92.25 79.45 9.12
N ASP A 372 93.49 79.05 8.83
CA ASP A 372 93.81 77.80 8.13
C ASP A 372 93.41 76.56 8.95
N ALA A 373 93.68 76.55 10.26
CA ALA A 373 93.22 75.50 11.16
C ALA A 373 91.68 75.42 11.27
N GLU A 374 90.99 76.57 11.34
CA GLU A 374 89.52 76.66 11.33
C GLU A 374 88.91 76.14 10.03
N ALA A 375 89.52 76.45 8.88
CA ALA A 375 89.07 75.95 7.58
C ALA A 375 89.25 74.43 7.45
N ARG A 376 90.41 73.88 7.86
CA ARG A 376 90.67 72.44 7.88
C ARG A 376 89.72 71.68 8.81
N LEU A 377 89.40 72.26 9.97
CA LEU A 377 88.42 71.68 10.90
C LEU A 377 87.02 71.64 10.29
N ALA A 378 86.58 72.69 9.59
CA ALA A 378 85.28 72.72 8.93
C ALA A 378 85.17 71.66 7.81
N ASP A 379 86.23 71.46 7.03
CA ASP A 379 86.25 70.49 5.92
C ASP A 379 86.17 69.04 6.44
N GLU A 380 86.92 68.69 7.50
CA GLU A 380 86.79 67.37 8.15
C GLU A 380 85.47 67.19 8.92
N GLN A 381 84.88 68.26 9.48
CA GLN A 381 83.52 68.19 10.03
C GLN A 381 82.50 67.88 8.94
N GLN A 382 82.62 68.48 7.75
CA GLN A 382 81.77 68.15 6.61
C GLN A 382 82.01 66.71 6.11
N ARG A 383 83.27 66.27 6.01
CA ARG A 383 83.62 64.91 5.57
C ARG A 383 83.11 63.84 6.54
N THR A 384 83.27 64.04 7.84
CA THR A 384 82.77 63.13 8.88
C THR A 384 81.25 63.12 8.96
N ALA A 385 80.57 64.26 8.78
CA ALA A 385 79.11 64.31 8.71
C ALA A 385 78.54 63.54 7.50
N LEU A 386 79.17 63.66 6.32
CA LEU A 386 78.81 62.88 5.14
C LEU A 386 79.05 61.38 5.33
N ALA A 387 80.19 61.00 5.94
CA ALA A 387 80.49 59.60 6.25
C ALA A 387 79.50 58.99 7.25
N ALA A 388 79.13 59.74 8.30
CA ALA A 388 78.14 59.33 9.29
C ALA A 388 76.74 59.14 8.70
N ARG A 389 76.31 60.06 7.82
CA ARG A 389 75.03 59.95 7.11
C ARG A 389 74.98 58.73 6.20
N ALA A 390 76.01 58.53 5.37
CA ALA A 390 76.11 57.35 4.51
C ALA A 390 76.19 56.03 5.31
N ALA A 391 76.71 56.05 6.54
CA ALA A 391 76.69 54.89 7.44
C ALA A 391 75.31 54.63 8.05
N ALA A 392 74.52 55.68 8.32
CA ALA A 392 73.13 55.56 8.77
C ALA A 392 72.23 55.00 7.65
N ASP A 393 72.30 55.57 6.45
CA ASP A 393 71.54 55.14 5.27
C ASP A 393 71.80 53.66 4.94
N ARG A 394 73.06 53.20 5.05
CA ARG A 394 73.44 51.79 4.91
C ARG A 394 72.85 50.90 6.02
N ARG A 395 72.87 51.34 7.28
CA ARG A 395 72.28 50.58 8.40
C ARG A 395 70.77 50.41 8.25
N GLU A 396 70.05 51.44 7.81
CA GLU A 396 68.61 51.36 7.53
C GLU A 396 68.33 50.38 6.37
N GLY A 397 69.11 50.45 5.29
CA GLY A 397 69.02 49.52 4.17
C GLY A 397 69.19 48.05 4.58
N LEU A 398 70.19 47.76 5.42
CA LEU A 398 70.41 46.42 5.98
C LEU A 398 69.29 45.97 6.91
N ALA A 399 68.83 46.84 7.82
CA ALA A 399 67.78 46.50 8.78
C ALA A 399 66.47 46.14 8.07
N ARG A 400 66.13 46.88 7.00
CA ARG A 400 64.99 46.55 6.13
C ARG A 400 65.18 45.22 5.40
N LEU A 401 66.32 44.96 4.77
CA LEU A 401 66.60 43.68 4.11
C LEU A 401 66.57 42.48 5.09
N ALA A 402 67.07 42.65 6.32
CA ALA A 402 66.99 41.64 7.36
C ALA A 402 65.53 41.38 7.80
N GLY A 403 64.70 42.43 7.88
CA GLY A 403 63.26 42.31 8.11
C GLY A 403 62.52 41.60 6.95
N GLU A 404 62.86 41.92 5.69
CA GLU A 404 62.32 41.26 4.50
C GLU A 404 62.67 39.74 4.51
N VAL A 405 63.92 39.38 4.84
CA VAL A 405 64.37 37.98 5.01
C VAL A 405 63.63 37.28 6.16
N ALA A 406 63.54 37.90 7.34
CA ALA A 406 62.85 37.29 8.48
C ALA A 406 61.36 37.03 8.20
N ALA A 407 60.69 37.98 7.54
CA ALA A 407 59.30 37.83 7.11
C ALA A 407 59.14 36.75 6.03
N ALA A 408 60.14 36.54 5.15
CA ALA A 408 60.12 35.46 4.17
C ALA A 408 60.34 34.08 4.81
N ARG A 409 61.30 33.94 5.74
CA ARG A 409 61.52 32.69 6.50
C ARG A 409 60.24 32.24 7.23
N SER A 410 59.59 33.16 7.95
CA SER A 410 58.37 32.85 8.69
C SER A 410 57.20 32.41 7.80
N ARG A 411 57.13 32.86 6.53
CA ARG A 411 56.15 32.33 5.56
C ARG A 411 56.47 30.92 5.08
N VAL A 412 57.75 30.62 4.80
CA VAL A 412 58.20 29.26 4.45
C VAL A 412 57.89 28.30 5.60
N GLU A 413 58.33 28.61 6.83
CA GLU A 413 58.08 27.80 8.03
C GLU A 413 56.58 27.55 8.27
N ALA A 414 55.73 28.57 8.11
CA ALA A 414 54.28 28.43 8.25
C ALA A 414 53.65 27.58 7.14
N GLY A 415 54.15 27.68 5.91
CA GLY A 415 53.70 26.87 4.78
C GLY A 415 54.11 25.39 4.91
N GLU A 416 55.35 25.13 5.32
CA GLU A 416 55.85 23.77 5.62
C GLU A 416 55.04 23.12 6.75
N ALA A 417 54.74 23.87 7.82
CA ALA A 417 53.88 23.41 8.89
C ALA A 417 52.46 23.06 8.40
N GLU A 418 51.89 23.86 7.48
CA GLU A 418 50.58 23.56 6.90
C GLU A 418 50.59 22.33 5.99
N VAL A 419 51.62 22.17 5.14
CA VAL A 419 51.84 20.94 4.36
C VAL A 419 51.92 19.73 5.28
N GLY A 420 52.61 19.83 6.41
CA GLY A 420 52.67 18.77 7.42
C GLY A 420 51.31 18.44 8.05
N ARG A 421 50.50 19.45 8.43
CA ARG A 421 49.14 19.23 8.95
C ARG A 421 48.23 18.55 7.94
N LEU A 422 48.26 19.02 6.69
CA LEU A 422 47.44 18.46 5.61
C LEU A 422 47.86 17.02 5.26
N ALA A 423 49.16 16.70 5.30
CA ALA A 423 49.66 15.34 5.09
C ALA A 423 49.13 14.35 6.15
N ALA A 424 49.19 14.71 7.43
CA ALA A 424 48.61 13.90 8.51
C ALA A 424 47.08 13.74 8.37
N ALA A 425 46.38 14.76 7.88
CA ALA A 425 44.95 14.67 7.58
C ALA A 425 44.64 13.71 6.41
N VAL A 426 45.46 13.71 5.35
CA VAL A 426 45.39 12.73 4.25
C VAL A 426 45.59 11.30 4.75
N GLU A 427 46.64 11.05 5.56
CA GLU A 427 46.90 9.71 6.10
C GLU A 427 45.72 9.21 6.95
N SER A 428 45.16 10.06 7.81
CA SER A 428 43.95 9.76 8.59
C SER A 428 42.72 9.46 7.70
N ALA A 429 42.52 10.21 6.62
CA ALA A 429 41.43 9.97 5.67
C ALA A 429 41.62 8.67 4.89
N GLN A 430 42.84 8.37 4.42
CA GLN A 430 43.18 7.12 3.74
C GLN A 430 43.05 5.90 4.67
N ALA A 431 43.49 6.00 5.94
CA ALA A 431 43.33 4.95 6.94
C ALA A 431 41.85 4.68 7.25
N ARG A 432 41.01 5.72 7.35
CA ARG A 432 39.54 5.59 7.48
C ARG A 432 38.93 4.89 6.26
N ALA A 433 39.33 5.27 5.05
CA ALA A 433 38.85 4.67 3.81
C ALA A 433 39.24 3.18 3.70
N ALA A 434 40.50 2.84 4.03
CA ALA A 434 41.01 1.48 3.98
C ALA A 434 40.30 0.54 4.97
N ARG A 435 40.05 0.99 6.21
CA ARG A 435 39.27 0.22 7.21
C ARG A 435 37.84 -0.04 6.73
N ALA A 436 37.14 1.01 6.27
CA ALA A 436 35.77 0.86 5.77
C ALA A 436 35.69 -0.05 4.52
N GLN A 437 36.70 -0.02 3.63
CA GLN A 437 36.79 -0.91 2.47
C GLN A 437 37.04 -2.38 2.88
N ALA A 438 37.85 -2.63 3.90
CA ALA A 438 38.13 -3.98 4.41
C ALA A 438 36.92 -4.58 5.14
N GLU A 439 36.22 -3.78 5.95
CA GLU A 439 34.97 -4.20 6.59
C GLU A 439 33.87 -4.47 5.55
N PHE A 440 33.77 -3.64 4.50
CA PHE A 440 32.87 -3.86 3.37
C PHE A 440 33.14 -5.20 2.69
N ALA A 441 34.38 -5.48 2.27
CA ALA A 441 34.72 -6.74 1.59
C ALA A 441 34.46 -7.99 2.46
N ARG A 442 34.64 -7.88 3.79
CA ARG A 442 34.30 -8.95 4.73
C ARG A 442 32.80 -9.23 4.79
N LEU A 443 31.97 -8.18 4.82
CA LEU A 443 30.51 -8.30 4.83
C LEU A 443 29.97 -8.75 3.45
N GLU A 444 30.59 -8.31 2.36
CA GLU A 444 30.29 -8.74 0.99
C GLU A 444 30.53 -10.25 0.81
N THR A 445 31.62 -10.76 1.37
CA THR A 445 31.89 -12.22 1.44
C THR A 445 30.86 -12.95 2.30
N GLN A 446 30.31 -12.30 3.33
CA GLN A 446 29.27 -12.87 4.19
C GLN A 446 27.88 -12.89 3.51
N VAL A 447 27.54 -11.89 2.68
CA VAL A 447 26.32 -11.89 1.85
C VAL A 447 26.32 -13.07 0.89
N ALA A 448 27.40 -13.27 0.14
CA ALA A 448 27.50 -14.39 -0.81
C ALA A 448 27.41 -15.78 -0.15
N GLY A 449 27.73 -15.88 1.14
CA GLY A 449 27.55 -17.11 1.94
C GLY A 449 26.17 -17.24 2.60
N LEU A 450 25.34 -16.21 2.55
CA LEU A 450 23.94 -16.21 3.00
C LEU A 450 22.99 -16.41 1.80
N ASP A 451 23.23 -15.76 0.64
CA ASP A 451 22.51 -16.01 -0.62
C ASP A 451 22.43 -17.52 -0.93
N ALA A 452 23.57 -18.21 -0.83
CA ALA A 452 23.68 -19.65 -1.09
C ALA A 452 22.96 -20.54 -0.05
N GLY A 453 22.55 -20.00 1.10
CA GLY A 453 21.70 -20.67 2.08
C GLY A 453 20.22 -20.28 1.97
N GLU A 454 19.89 -19.30 1.14
CA GLU A 454 18.51 -18.86 0.87
C GLU A 454 17.86 -19.79 -0.16
N GLU A 455 18.61 -20.24 -1.18
CA GLU A 455 18.17 -21.27 -2.14
C GLU A 455 17.72 -22.58 -1.45
N ASP A 456 18.45 -23.01 -0.41
CA ASP A 456 18.08 -24.18 0.43
C ASP A 456 16.78 -23.92 1.22
N LEU A 457 16.54 -22.70 1.70
CA LEU A 457 15.36 -22.35 2.50
C LEU A 457 14.08 -22.20 1.66
N ASP A 458 14.21 -21.66 0.44
CA ASP A 458 13.11 -21.62 -0.52
C ASP A 458 12.68 -23.04 -0.93
N ALA A 459 13.64 -23.94 -1.20
CA ALA A 459 13.35 -25.34 -1.49
C ALA A 459 12.65 -26.05 -0.32
N ASP A 460 13.09 -25.82 0.92
CA ASP A 460 12.47 -26.35 2.15
C ASP A 460 11.02 -25.86 2.31
N HIS A 461 10.73 -24.62 1.89
CA HIS A 461 9.39 -24.03 1.90
C HIS A 461 8.49 -24.55 0.76
N GLU A 462 9.00 -24.69 -0.47
CA GLU A 462 8.26 -25.28 -1.58
C GLU A 462 7.87 -26.74 -1.29
N GLU A 463 8.79 -27.55 -0.74
CA GLU A 463 8.50 -28.94 -0.41
C GLU A 463 7.44 -29.05 0.68
N ALA A 464 7.52 -28.22 1.73
CA ALA A 464 6.49 -28.14 2.76
C ALA A 464 5.12 -27.70 2.20
N ALA A 465 5.10 -26.74 1.27
CA ALA A 465 3.87 -26.24 0.64
C ALA A 465 3.22 -27.32 -0.24
N LEU A 466 4.02 -28.11 -0.98
CA LEU A 466 3.55 -29.27 -1.75
C LEU A 466 2.99 -30.37 -0.82
N ARG A 467 3.64 -30.66 0.31
CA ARG A 467 3.12 -31.59 1.33
C ARG A 467 1.77 -31.12 1.89
N LEU A 468 1.62 -29.82 2.19
CA LEU A 468 0.35 -29.26 2.67
C LEU A 468 -0.76 -29.39 1.61
N ALA A 469 -0.49 -29.01 0.35
CA ALA A 469 -1.46 -29.09 -0.73
C ALA A 469 -1.98 -30.53 -0.94
N ALA A 470 -1.09 -31.53 -0.88
CA ALA A 470 -1.46 -32.94 -0.98
C ALA A 470 -2.31 -33.43 0.21
N ALA A 471 -2.03 -32.95 1.43
CA ALA A 471 -2.84 -33.25 2.61
C ALA A 471 -4.24 -32.60 2.54
N GLU A 472 -4.33 -31.36 2.02
CA GLU A 472 -5.61 -30.68 1.82
C GLU A 472 -6.47 -31.34 0.73
N GLU A 473 -5.89 -31.78 -0.39
CA GLU A 473 -6.61 -32.54 -1.41
C GLU A 473 -7.13 -33.88 -0.86
N ARG A 474 -6.29 -34.62 -0.12
CA ARG A 474 -6.69 -35.88 0.56
C ARG A 474 -7.85 -35.65 1.53
N LEU A 475 -7.78 -34.61 2.35
CA LEU A 475 -8.83 -34.24 3.30
C LEU A 475 -10.14 -33.82 2.59
N LEU A 476 -10.05 -33.10 1.48
CA LEU A 476 -11.21 -32.73 0.66
C LEU A 476 -11.84 -33.95 -0.04
N GLY A 477 -11.04 -34.92 -0.47
CA GLY A 477 -11.50 -36.21 -0.99
C GLY A 477 -12.29 -36.99 0.06
N LEU A 478 -11.68 -37.26 1.22
CA LEU A 478 -12.30 -38.01 2.32
C LEU A 478 -13.61 -37.37 2.81
N ARG A 479 -13.71 -36.03 2.87
CA ARG A 479 -14.95 -35.33 3.25
C ARG A 479 -16.08 -35.51 2.23
N ARG A 480 -15.76 -35.64 0.94
CA ARG A 480 -16.76 -35.95 -0.12
C ARG A 480 -17.24 -37.40 0.00
N GLU A 481 -16.33 -38.33 0.32
CA GLU A 481 -16.69 -39.72 0.57
C GLU A 481 -17.55 -39.89 1.83
N GLU A 482 -17.20 -39.24 2.95
CA GLU A 482 -18.00 -39.24 4.17
C GLU A 482 -19.41 -38.70 3.90
N GLN A 483 -19.55 -37.55 3.25
CA GLN A 483 -20.85 -36.98 2.91
C GLN A 483 -21.67 -37.92 1.99
N THR A 484 -21.01 -38.71 1.15
CA THR A 484 -21.68 -39.69 0.28
C THR A 484 -22.15 -40.91 1.07
N ALA A 485 -21.30 -41.45 1.96
CA ALA A 485 -21.64 -42.57 2.83
C ALA A 485 -22.72 -42.22 3.86
N GLU A 486 -22.71 -41.01 4.42
CA GLU A 486 -23.75 -40.52 5.35
C GLU A 486 -25.12 -40.41 4.65
N ARG A 487 -25.15 -39.94 3.39
CA ARG A 487 -26.38 -39.91 2.57
C ARG A 487 -26.89 -41.31 2.24
N GLU A 488 -25.98 -42.23 1.91
CA GLU A 488 -26.32 -43.65 1.67
C GLU A 488 -26.90 -44.30 2.93
N ARG A 489 -26.24 -44.12 4.10
CA ARG A 489 -26.75 -44.60 5.40
C ARG A 489 -28.13 -44.03 5.73
N ALA A 490 -28.34 -42.72 5.53
CA ALA A 490 -29.62 -42.07 5.79
C ALA A 490 -30.74 -42.55 4.86
N ALA A 491 -30.44 -42.78 3.57
CA ALA A 491 -31.40 -43.33 2.61
C ALA A 491 -31.78 -44.79 2.91
N LEU A 492 -30.80 -45.61 3.30
CA LEU A 492 -31.04 -47.00 3.70
C LEU A 492 -31.84 -47.10 5.00
N LEU A 493 -31.54 -46.26 6.00
CA LEU A 493 -32.31 -46.17 7.25
C LEU A 493 -33.77 -45.79 6.97
N ALA A 494 -34.01 -44.71 6.22
CA ALA A 494 -35.37 -44.26 5.89
C ALA A 494 -36.14 -45.29 5.05
N ARG A 495 -35.47 -46.04 4.15
CA ARG A 495 -36.08 -47.16 3.42
C ARG A 495 -36.46 -48.31 4.36
N LYS A 496 -35.58 -48.67 5.31
CA LYS A 496 -35.84 -49.72 6.29
C LYS A 496 -37.04 -49.37 7.18
N GLU A 497 -37.02 -48.18 7.78
CA GLU A 497 -38.13 -47.67 8.62
C GLU A 497 -39.46 -47.64 7.86
N ALA A 498 -39.46 -47.21 6.59
CA ALA A 498 -40.68 -47.17 5.77
C ALA A 498 -41.24 -48.57 5.44
N LEU A 499 -40.38 -49.57 5.26
CA LEU A 499 -40.79 -50.96 5.02
C LEU A 499 -41.26 -51.63 6.32
N GLU A 500 -40.63 -51.35 7.46
CA GLU A 500 -41.05 -51.83 8.79
C GLU A 500 -42.44 -51.27 9.18
N ILE A 501 -42.74 -50.01 8.84
CA ILE A 501 -44.09 -49.43 8.96
C ILE A 501 -45.09 -50.16 8.05
N GLY A 502 -44.64 -50.69 6.90
CA GLY A 502 -45.45 -51.50 5.98
C GLY A 502 -45.83 -52.88 6.53
N LEU A 503 -44.93 -53.52 7.30
CA LEU A 503 -45.18 -54.77 8.02
C LEU A 503 -46.13 -54.56 9.22
N ALA A 504 -46.05 -53.41 9.89
CA ALA A 504 -46.85 -53.07 11.08
C ALA A 504 -48.31 -52.67 10.78
N ARG A 505 -48.99 -53.37 9.86
CA ARG A 505 -50.42 -53.14 9.56
C ARG A 505 -51.33 -53.49 10.74
N LYS A 506 -52.47 -52.79 10.81
CA LYS A 506 -53.57 -53.07 11.75
C LYS A 506 -54.67 -53.90 11.08
N ASP A 507 -54.30 -55.10 10.68
CA ASP A 507 -55.18 -56.15 10.15
C ASP A 507 -55.18 -57.38 11.08
N GLY A 508 -55.88 -58.44 10.68
CA GLY A 508 -56.07 -59.63 11.52
C GLY A 508 -54.77 -60.33 11.94
N PRO A 509 -53.74 -60.47 11.09
CA PRO A 509 -52.41 -60.91 11.51
C PRO A 509 -51.84 -60.03 12.65
N GLY A 510 -51.80 -58.71 12.46
CA GLY A 510 -51.31 -57.78 13.47
C GLY A 510 -52.08 -57.83 14.79
N ALA A 511 -53.41 -58.06 14.73
CA ALA A 511 -54.26 -58.18 15.92
C ALA A 511 -54.07 -59.49 16.70
N VAL A 512 -53.67 -60.59 16.05
CA VAL A 512 -53.27 -61.84 16.75
C VAL A 512 -51.89 -61.68 17.39
N LEU A 513 -50.93 -61.09 16.66
CA LEU A 513 -49.56 -60.88 17.15
C LEU A 513 -49.51 -59.91 18.34
N ALA A 514 -50.29 -58.83 18.30
CA ALA A 514 -50.43 -57.88 19.42
C ALA A 514 -51.24 -58.43 20.62
N ALA A 515 -51.67 -59.70 20.57
CA ALA A 515 -52.48 -60.35 21.60
C ALA A 515 -51.81 -61.59 22.21
N GLU A 516 -50.48 -61.71 22.12
CA GLU A 516 -49.67 -62.81 22.69
C GLU A 516 -49.99 -63.05 24.19
N ASP A 517 -50.09 -62.00 25.00
CA ASP A 517 -50.52 -62.05 26.41
C ASP A 517 -51.92 -62.67 26.64
N ARG A 518 -52.77 -62.70 25.60
CA ARG A 518 -54.14 -63.25 25.61
C ARG A 518 -54.23 -64.59 24.88
N LEU A 519 -53.20 -65.01 24.15
CA LEU A 519 -53.17 -66.17 23.25
C LEU A 519 -51.91 -67.01 23.45
N ALA A 520 -51.94 -67.90 24.44
CA ALA A 520 -50.91 -68.91 24.60
C ALA A 520 -50.80 -69.78 23.33
N GLY A 521 -49.59 -69.87 22.76
CA GLY A 521 -49.30 -70.73 21.60
C GLY A 521 -49.28 -70.03 20.23
N VAL A 522 -49.23 -68.70 20.17
CA VAL A 522 -48.76 -67.98 18.98
C VAL A 522 -47.24 -68.14 18.86
N LEU A 523 -46.72 -68.27 17.64
CA LEU A 523 -45.28 -68.42 17.34
C LEU A 523 -44.65 -67.20 16.65
N GLY A 524 -45.45 -66.36 15.96
CA GLY A 524 -44.98 -65.20 15.20
C GLY A 524 -45.61 -65.11 13.81
N SER A 525 -45.21 -64.13 12.99
CA SER A 525 -45.61 -64.08 11.58
C SER A 525 -44.82 -65.13 10.78
N VAL A 526 -45.47 -65.82 9.83
CA VAL A 526 -44.76 -66.75 8.94
C VAL A 526 -43.68 -66.03 8.15
N ALA A 527 -43.96 -64.80 7.69
CA ALA A 527 -42.98 -63.93 7.04
C ALA A 527 -41.72 -63.64 7.88
N SER A 528 -41.82 -63.60 9.21
CA SER A 528 -40.69 -63.37 10.13
C SER A 528 -40.03 -64.66 10.63
N LEU A 529 -40.57 -65.83 10.27
CA LEU A 529 -40.10 -67.15 10.73
C LEU A 529 -39.55 -68.01 9.58
N LEU A 530 -39.65 -67.55 8.33
CA LEU A 530 -39.06 -68.18 7.16
C LEU A 530 -37.93 -67.31 6.62
N SER A 531 -36.77 -67.90 6.37
CA SER A 531 -35.68 -67.29 5.60
C SER A 531 -35.68 -67.93 4.21
N VAL A 532 -35.54 -67.13 3.15
CA VAL A 532 -35.63 -67.58 1.75
C VAL A 532 -34.34 -67.24 1.01
N GLU A 533 -33.89 -68.12 0.11
CA GLU A 533 -32.74 -67.84 -0.75
C GLU A 533 -33.01 -66.60 -1.64
N PRO A 534 -32.13 -65.58 -1.65
CA PRO A 534 -32.37 -64.33 -2.37
C PRO A 534 -32.63 -64.50 -3.87
N GLY A 535 -33.67 -63.84 -4.38
CA GLY A 535 -34.12 -63.94 -5.78
C GLY A 535 -35.10 -65.09 -6.05
N TYR A 536 -35.76 -65.61 -5.01
CA TYR A 536 -36.83 -66.62 -5.06
C TYR A 536 -38.03 -66.29 -4.14
N GLU A 537 -38.05 -65.11 -3.53
CA GLU A 537 -39.03 -64.68 -2.53
C GLU A 537 -40.46 -64.66 -3.09
N ALA A 538 -40.66 -64.06 -4.26
CA ALA A 538 -41.96 -64.03 -4.95
C ALA A 538 -42.44 -65.44 -5.34
N ALA A 539 -41.53 -66.33 -5.77
CA ALA A 539 -41.85 -67.72 -6.08
C ALA A 539 -42.29 -68.53 -4.84
N VAL A 540 -41.62 -68.33 -3.70
CA VAL A 540 -41.98 -68.96 -2.42
C VAL A 540 -43.27 -68.37 -1.83
N ALA A 541 -43.45 -67.04 -1.92
CA ALA A 541 -44.66 -66.36 -1.51
C ALA A 541 -45.88 -66.85 -2.31
N ALA A 542 -45.77 -66.95 -3.65
CA ALA A 542 -46.80 -67.52 -4.49
C ALA A 542 -47.06 -69.01 -4.17
N ALA A 543 -46.01 -69.80 -3.92
CA ALA A 543 -46.13 -71.21 -3.53
C ALA A 543 -46.90 -71.42 -2.22
N LEU A 544 -46.64 -70.60 -1.20
CA LEU A 544 -47.36 -70.60 0.08
C LEU A 544 -48.76 -69.95 -0.03
N GLY A 545 -48.94 -69.02 -0.96
CA GLY A 545 -50.18 -68.25 -1.14
C GLY A 545 -50.62 -67.58 0.16
N GLY A 546 -51.87 -67.79 0.57
CA GLY A 546 -52.41 -67.26 1.83
C GLY A 546 -51.76 -67.78 3.12
N ALA A 547 -50.74 -68.66 3.03
CA ALA A 547 -49.87 -69.02 4.15
C ALA A 547 -48.63 -68.11 4.29
N ALA A 548 -48.25 -67.33 3.27
CA ALA A 548 -47.14 -66.38 3.35
C ALA A 548 -47.44 -65.23 4.35
N ASP A 549 -48.67 -64.72 4.30
CA ASP A 549 -49.18 -63.66 5.20
C ASP A 549 -49.85 -64.21 6.48
N ALA A 550 -49.60 -65.48 6.82
CA ALA A 550 -50.23 -66.14 7.97
C ALA A 550 -49.49 -65.88 9.29
N VAL A 551 -50.20 -66.06 10.40
CA VAL A 551 -49.61 -66.15 11.74
C VAL A 551 -49.39 -67.63 12.09
N ALA A 552 -48.18 -67.95 12.56
CA ALA A 552 -47.83 -69.28 13.03
C ALA A 552 -48.38 -69.53 14.44
N VAL A 553 -48.90 -70.75 14.69
CA VAL A 553 -49.42 -71.19 16.00
C VAL A 553 -49.03 -72.63 16.29
N ILE A 554 -48.89 -73.01 17.56
CA ILE A 554 -48.36 -74.34 17.95
C ILE A 554 -49.30 -75.52 17.68
N ASP A 555 -50.62 -75.29 17.71
CA ASP A 555 -51.64 -76.34 17.57
C ASP A 555 -53.01 -75.77 17.14
N LEU A 556 -54.00 -76.66 17.01
CA LEU A 556 -55.37 -76.32 16.64
C LEU A 556 -56.15 -75.57 17.75
N ALA A 557 -55.73 -75.68 19.01
CA ALA A 557 -56.39 -74.99 20.13
C ALA A 557 -55.97 -73.51 20.16
N ALA A 558 -54.69 -73.21 19.96
CA ALA A 558 -54.18 -71.87 19.73
C ALA A 558 -54.81 -71.25 18.46
N ALA A 559 -54.96 -72.03 17.39
CA ALA A 559 -55.65 -71.59 16.17
C ALA A 559 -57.13 -71.22 16.43
N GLU A 560 -57.86 -72.06 17.17
CA GLU A 560 -59.26 -71.73 17.52
C GLU A 560 -59.34 -70.51 18.44
N ALA A 561 -58.44 -70.38 19.42
CA ALA A 561 -58.38 -69.24 20.32
C ALA A 561 -58.17 -67.92 19.55
N ALA A 562 -57.24 -67.90 18.60
CA ALA A 562 -57.01 -66.74 17.72
C ALA A 562 -58.25 -66.38 16.88
N ILE A 563 -58.93 -67.38 16.30
CA ILE A 563 -60.16 -67.15 15.53
C ILE A 563 -61.32 -66.65 16.41
N ARG A 564 -61.44 -67.16 17.64
CA ARG A 564 -62.44 -66.67 18.62
C ARG A 564 -62.13 -65.23 19.04
N LEU A 565 -60.85 -64.89 19.23
CA LEU A 565 -60.42 -63.54 19.60
C LEU A 565 -60.81 -62.52 18.51
N LEU A 566 -60.42 -62.75 17.25
CA LEU A 566 -60.72 -61.83 16.16
C LEU A 566 -62.23 -61.63 15.93
N LYS A 567 -63.05 -62.67 16.20
CA LYS A 567 -64.51 -62.59 16.16
C LYS A 567 -65.14 -61.83 17.33
N HIS A 568 -64.45 -61.74 18.47
CA HIS A 568 -64.89 -60.99 19.64
C HIS A 568 -64.50 -59.51 19.53
N ASP A 569 -63.27 -59.24 19.09
CA ASP A 569 -62.69 -57.90 19.00
C ASP A 569 -62.93 -57.23 17.61
N ASP A 570 -63.74 -57.85 16.73
CA ASP A 570 -64.06 -57.49 15.33
C ASP A 570 -62.83 -57.12 14.46
N ALA A 571 -61.69 -57.76 14.75
CA ALA A 571 -60.38 -57.39 14.24
C ALA A 571 -60.02 -58.03 12.87
N GLY A 572 -61.03 -58.36 12.06
CA GLY A 572 -60.85 -58.80 10.66
C GLY A 572 -60.61 -60.30 10.47
N ARG A 573 -59.69 -60.65 9.55
CA ARG A 573 -59.39 -62.03 9.13
C ARG A 573 -57.88 -62.28 9.13
N VAL A 574 -57.50 -63.53 9.39
CA VAL A 574 -56.10 -64.00 9.49
C VAL A 574 -55.97 -65.36 8.82
N GLY A 575 -54.83 -65.63 8.17
CA GLY A 575 -54.40 -66.99 7.84
C GLY A 575 -53.63 -67.56 9.04
N LEU A 576 -53.81 -68.85 9.35
CA LEU A 576 -53.12 -69.49 10.48
C LEU A 576 -52.35 -70.71 10.00
N LEU A 577 -51.03 -70.70 10.17
CA LEU A 577 -50.17 -71.84 9.89
C LEU A 577 -49.97 -72.65 11.18
N VAL A 578 -50.64 -73.79 11.26
CA VAL A 578 -50.63 -74.63 12.45
C VAL A 578 -49.41 -75.56 12.43
N GLY A 579 -48.47 -75.29 13.33
CA GLY A 579 -47.32 -76.16 13.61
C GLY A 579 -47.75 -77.51 14.18
N ALA A 580 -46.83 -78.47 14.16
CA ALA A 580 -47.11 -79.84 14.57
C ALA A 580 -46.95 -80.02 16.09
N GLY A 581 -47.89 -79.51 16.89
CA GLY A 581 -47.97 -79.71 18.35
C GLY A 581 -48.23 -81.15 18.82
N SER A 582 -47.90 -82.17 18.02
CA SER A 582 -48.09 -83.58 18.35
C SER A 582 -47.07 -84.47 17.62
N PRO A 583 -46.35 -85.39 18.29
CA PRO A 583 -45.38 -86.31 17.67
C PRO A 583 -45.96 -87.36 16.69
N MET A 584 -47.25 -87.28 16.33
CA MET A 584 -47.99 -88.36 15.68
C MET A 584 -48.17 -88.17 14.16
N TYR A 585 -47.15 -87.62 13.48
CA TYR A 585 -47.14 -87.43 12.01
C TYR A 585 -45.79 -87.75 11.33
N GLU A 586 -44.92 -88.49 12.02
CA GLU A 586 -43.52 -88.76 11.63
C GLU A 586 -43.33 -89.79 10.48
N ALA A 587 -44.38 -90.10 9.70
CA ALA A 587 -44.40 -91.32 8.87
C ALA A 587 -45.14 -91.24 7.51
N THR A 588 -45.00 -90.15 6.75
CA THR A 588 -45.42 -90.17 5.31
C THR A 588 -44.68 -89.24 4.34
N TYR A 589 -44.10 -88.13 4.80
CA TYR A 589 -43.62 -87.05 3.90
C TYR A 589 -42.12 -87.10 3.54
N ASP A 590 -41.41 -88.17 3.88
CA ASP A 590 -39.96 -88.34 3.56
C ASP A 590 -39.69 -88.63 2.07
N GLN A 591 -40.73 -88.76 1.23
CA GLN A 591 -40.58 -88.85 -0.21
C GLN A 591 -40.38 -87.47 -0.84
N LYS A 592 -39.17 -86.92 -0.70
CA LYS A 592 -38.72 -85.76 -1.48
C LYS A 592 -39.00 -86.02 -2.97
N PRO A 593 -39.74 -85.14 -3.68
CA PRO A 593 -40.04 -85.38 -5.09
C PRO A 593 -38.75 -85.44 -5.90
N ALA A 594 -38.68 -86.40 -6.81
CA ALA A 594 -37.59 -86.47 -7.78
C ALA A 594 -37.71 -85.29 -8.75
N ALA A 595 -37.02 -84.18 -8.44
CA ALA A 595 -36.99 -82.99 -9.26
C ALA A 595 -36.57 -83.35 -10.70
N PRO A 596 -37.36 -83.01 -11.72
CA PRO A 596 -37.05 -83.37 -13.10
C PRO A 596 -35.86 -82.56 -13.63
N ALA A 597 -34.66 -83.11 -13.42
CA ALA A 597 -33.38 -82.52 -13.86
C ALA A 597 -33.32 -82.17 -15.36
N ALA A 598 -34.17 -82.80 -16.18
CA ALA A 598 -34.35 -82.48 -17.60
C ALA A 598 -35.07 -81.13 -17.88
N SER A 599 -35.52 -80.41 -16.85
CA SER A 599 -36.31 -79.17 -16.98
C SER A 599 -35.86 -78.01 -16.09
N GLY A 600 -34.72 -78.13 -15.40
CA GLY A 600 -34.05 -77.02 -14.70
C GLY A 600 -34.69 -76.54 -13.39
N GLY A 601 -35.79 -77.15 -12.92
CA GLY A 601 -36.47 -76.70 -11.70
C GLY A 601 -35.84 -77.17 -10.38
N ARG A 602 -35.88 -76.31 -9.36
CA ARG A 602 -35.47 -76.60 -7.96
C ARG A 602 -36.70 -76.88 -7.09
N PRO A 603 -36.69 -77.86 -6.15
CA PRO A 603 -37.76 -78.01 -5.17
C PRO A 603 -37.92 -76.73 -4.33
N ALA A 604 -39.15 -76.25 -4.14
CA ALA A 604 -39.37 -75.03 -3.34
C ALA A 604 -38.91 -75.19 -1.88
N LEU A 605 -38.99 -76.41 -1.34
CA LEU A 605 -38.51 -76.74 0.01
C LEU A 605 -36.98 -76.62 0.17
N ASP A 606 -36.20 -76.69 -0.91
CA ASP A 606 -34.74 -76.50 -0.90
C ASP A 606 -34.34 -75.00 -0.96
N LEU A 607 -35.30 -74.08 -0.93
CA LEU A 607 -35.11 -72.63 -0.99
C LEU A 607 -35.45 -71.90 0.32
N VAL A 608 -35.90 -72.62 1.35
CA VAL A 608 -36.48 -72.04 2.57
C VAL A 608 -35.91 -72.68 3.84
N GLU A 609 -35.36 -71.86 4.74
CA GLU A 609 -35.00 -72.26 6.10
C GLU A 609 -36.14 -71.92 7.07
N MET A 610 -36.39 -72.78 8.06
CA MET A 610 -37.56 -72.71 8.94
C MET A 610 -37.34 -73.39 10.31
N PRO A 611 -37.96 -72.90 11.40
CA PRO A 611 -38.00 -73.59 12.68
C PRO A 611 -38.67 -74.97 12.63
N ASP A 612 -38.18 -75.92 13.42
CA ASP A 612 -38.69 -77.31 13.42
C ASP A 612 -40.19 -77.41 13.77
N ALA A 613 -40.73 -76.50 14.57
CA ALA A 613 -42.16 -76.44 14.89
C ALA A 613 -43.06 -76.21 13.66
N LEU A 614 -42.54 -75.50 12.64
CA LEU A 614 -43.21 -75.22 11.37
C LEU A 614 -42.84 -76.20 10.26
N ARG A 615 -41.72 -76.91 10.38
CA ARG A 615 -41.17 -77.81 9.36
C ARG A 615 -42.24 -78.76 8.75
N PRO A 616 -43.13 -79.42 9.51
CA PRO A 616 -44.14 -80.30 8.91
C PRO A 616 -45.21 -79.54 8.10
N ALA A 617 -45.63 -78.36 8.56
CA ALA A 617 -46.67 -77.56 7.91
C ALA A 617 -46.15 -76.90 6.62
N VAL A 618 -44.93 -76.38 6.64
CA VAL A 618 -44.27 -75.79 5.47
C VAL A 618 -43.86 -76.87 4.47
N THR A 619 -43.33 -78.02 4.94
CA THR A 619 -43.11 -79.20 4.08
C THR A 619 -44.41 -79.63 3.40
N ALA A 620 -45.54 -79.72 4.11
CA ALA A 620 -46.81 -80.10 3.52
C ALA A 620 -47.34 -79.06 2.50
N ALA A 621 -47.07 -77.78 2.69
CA ALA A 621 -47.44 -76.72 1.74
C ALA A 621 -46.57 -76.70 0.47
N LEU A 622 -45.27 -76.99 0.61
CA LEU A 622 -44.28 -76.92 -0.48
C LEU A 622 -43.92 -78.27 -1.12
N ALA A 623 -44.47 -79.39 -0.61
CA ALA A 623 -44.09 -80.75 -1.01
C ALA A 623 -44.11 -80.98 -2.53
N ASP A 624 -45.22 -80.67 -3.20
CA ASP A 624 -45.39 -80.86 -4.64
C ASP A 624 -45.00 -79.62 -5.46
N VAL A 625 -44.18 -78.70 -4.92
CA VAL A 625 -43.84 -77.42 -5.58
C VAL A 625 -42.39 -77.38 -6.09
N VAL A 626 -42.24 -76.98 -7.36
CA VAL A 626 -40.93 -76.80 -8.03
C VAL A 626 -40.84 -75.39 -8.60
N VAL A 627 -39.80 -74.65 -8.24
CA VAL A 627 -39.50 -73.32 -8.79
C VAL A 627 -38.66 -73.46 -10.06
N VAL A 628 -39.00 -72.67 -11.09
CA VAL A 628 -38.37 -72.67 -12.41
C VAL A 628 -38.09 -71.24 -12.89
N GLU A 629 -37.26 -71.09 -13.92
CA GLU A 629 -36.89 -69.78 -14.47
C GLU A 629 -38.07 -69.07 -15.16
N ASP A 630 -38.81 -69.76 -16.04
CA ASP A 630 -39.84 -69.13 -16.89
C ASP A 630 -41.13 -69.97 -17.06
N LEU A 631 -42.15 -69.33 -17.64
CA LEU A 631 -43.48 -69.91 -17.85
C LEU A 631 -43.49 -71.08 -18.86
N ALA A 632 -42.51 -71.15 -19.77
CA ALA A 632 -42.37 -72.26 -20.71
C ALA A 632 -41.80 -73.52 -20.03
N ALA A 633 -40.83 -73.35 -19.12
CA ALA A 633 -40.35 -74.38 -18.21
C ALA A 633 -41.46 -74.83 -17.24
N ALA A 634 -42.24 -73.89 -16.68
CA ALA A 634 -43.36 -74.20 -15.79
C ALA A 634 -44.40 -75.09 -16.49
N ARG A 635 -44.77 -74.75 -17.73
CA ARG A 635 -45.65 -75.57 -18.57
C ARG A 635 -45.05 -76.96 -18.87
N ALA A 636 -43.74 -77.06 -19.09
CA ALA A 636 -43.07 -78.33 -19.34
C ALA A 636 -43.14 -79.26 -18.11
N VAL A 637 -42.84 -78.73 -16.92
CA VAL A 637 -42.95 -79.45 -15.64
C VAL A 637 -44.39 -79.92 -15.38
N ALA A 638 -45.37 -79.00 -15.47
CA ALA A 638 -46.79 -79.33 -15.23
C ALA A 638 -47.35 -80.36 -16.23
N THR A 639 -46.83 -80.41 -17.46
CA THR A 639 -47.22 -81.40 -18.48
C THR A 639 -46.58 -82.76 -18.22
N ALA A 640 -45.29 -82.80 -17.90
CA ALA A 640 -44.55 -84.04 -17.67
C ALA A 640 -44.85 -84.69 -16.31
N HIS A 641 -45.14 -83.87 -15.29
CA HIS A 641 -45.40 -84.31 -13.91
C HIS A 641 -46.77 -83.83 -13.41
N PRO A 642 -47.88 -84.49 -13.81
CA PRO A 642 -49.28 -84.18 -13.44
C PRO A 642 -49.67 -83.97 -11.96
N ARG A 643 -48.73 -84.10 -11.01
CA ARG A 643 -48.93 -83.86 -9.57
C ARG A 643 -48.23 -82.60 -9.06
N LEU A 644 -47.20 -82.12 -9.76
CA LEU A 644 -46.40 -80.98 -9.33
C LEU A 644 -47.06 -79.66 -9.74
N THR A 645 -46.93 -78.64 -8.89
CA THR A 645 -47.13 -77.24 -9.26
C THR A 645 -45.77 -76.64 -9.57
N ALA A 646 -45.60 -76.10 -10.76
CA ALA A 646 -44.42 -75.32 -11.14
C ALA A 646 -44.68 -73.83 -10.90
N VAL A 647 -43.69 -73.09 -10.38
CA VAL A 647 -43.79 -71.65 -10.10
C VAL A 647 -42.60 -70.92 -10.71
N THR A 648 -42.80 -69.83 -11.43
CA THR A 648 -41.70 -69.00 -11.99
C THR A 648 -41.02 -68.17 -10.89
N ARG A 649 -39.82 -67.63 -11.15
CA ARG A 649 -39.20 -66.64 -10.24
C ARG A 649 -40.13 -65.47 -9.91
N ASP A 650 -40.89 -65.02 -10.90
CA ASP A 650 -41.84 -63.91 -10.81
C ASP A 650 -43.20 -64.28 -10.16
N GLY A 651 -43.36 -65.53 -9.69
CA GLY A 651 -44.55 -65.99 -8.95
C GLY A 651 -45.68 -66.61 -9.80
N ASP A 652 -45.55 -66.72 -11.13
CA ASP A 652 -46.57 -67.37 -11.96
C ASP A 652 -46.62 -68.89 -11.69
N MET A 653 -47.79 -69.40 -11.29
CA MET A 653 -48.03 -70.80 -10.95
C MET A 653 -48.74 -71.56 -12.07
N LEU A 654 -48.18 -72.70 -12.49
CA LEU A 654 -48.83 -73.67 -13.40
C LEU A 654 -48.86 -75.07 -12.78
N ALA A 655 -50.05 -75.65 -12.71
CA ALA A 655 -50.28 -77.07 -12.45
C ALA A 655 -51.17 -77.65 -13.57
N ARG A 656 -51.54 -78.94 -13.47
CA ARG A 656 -52.34 -79.63 -14.49
C ARG A 656 -53.78 -79.12 -14.60
N ASP A 657 -54.36 -78.69 -13.49
CA ASP A 657 -55.78 -78.35 -13.32
C ASP A 657 -56.03 -76.92 -12.83
N ARG A 658 -54.98 -76.22 -12.37
CA ARG A 658 -55.01 -74.82 -11.93
C ARG A 658 -53.84 -74.02 -12.49
N ALA A 659 -54.07 -72.73 -12.70
CA ALA A 659 -53.06 -71.74 -13.09
C ALA A 659 -53.36 -70.40 -12.42
N ALA A 660 -52.34 -69.65 -12.03
CA ALA A 660 -52.44 -68.31 -11.46
C ALA A 660 -51.19 -67.51 -11.87
N GLY A 661 -51.34 -66.22 -12.19
CA GLY A 661 -50.23 -65.41 -12.69
C GLY A 661 -50.68 -64.12 -13.35
N GLY A 662 -49.74 -63.22 -13.65
CA GLY A 662 -50.01 -61.91 -14.25
C GLY A 662 -49.17 -60.76 -13.69
N SER A 663 -49.42 -59.54 -14.19
CA SER A 663 -48.66 -58.34 -13.79
C SER A 663 -49.10 -57.79 -12.42
N SER A 664 -48.13 -57.53 -11.55
CA SER A 664 -48.24 -56.82 -10.27
C SER A 664 -49.33 -57.33 -9.31
N HIS A 665 -48.94 -58.19 -8.37
CA HIS A 665 -49.65 -58.34 -7.10
C HIS A 665 -49.21 -57.25 -6.09
N ASP A 666 -49.98 -57.06 -5.02
CA ASP A 666 -49.47 -56.34 -3.85
C ASP A 666 -48.34 -57.17 -3.20
N PRO A 667 -47.21 -56.57 -2.77
CA PRO A 667 -46.14 -57.31 -2.12
C PRO A 667 -46.63 -58.03 -0.85
N THR A 668 -46.27 -59.30 -0.71
CA THR A 668 -46.57 -60.12 0.46
C THR A 668 -45.68 -59.72 1.64
N LEU A 669 -46.11 -60.06 2.87
CA LEU A 669 -45.34 -59.76 4.07
C LEU A 669 -43.93 -60.40 4.04
N LEU A 670 -43.79 -61.55 3.36
CA LEU A 670 -42.51 -62.25 3.19
C LEU A 670 -41.51 -61.45 2.34
N GLU A 671 -41.96 -60.87 1.23
CA GLU A 671 -41.12 -60.03 0.35
C GLU A 671 -40.78 -58.68 1.01
N VAL A 672 -41.71 -58.10 1.76
CA VAL A 672 -41.46 -56.85 2.52
C VAL A 672 -40.46 -57.12 3.65
N GLN A 673 -40.53 -58.26 4.33
CA GLN A 673 -39.54 -58.66 5.34
C GLN A 673 -38.15 -58.86 4.72
N ALA A 674 -38.03 -59.60 3.62
CA ALA A 674 -36.75 -59.76 2.91
C ALA A 674 -36.15 -58.40 2.48
N ALA A 675 -36.99 -57.45 2.05
CA ALA A 675 -36.55 -56.09 1.70
C ALA A 675 -36.14 -55.23 2.93
N VAL A 676 -36.66 -55.51 4.13
CA VAL A 676 -36.16 -54.93 5.40
C VAL A 676 -34.79 -55.49 5.75
N ASP A 677 -34.57 -56.78 5.56
CA ASP A 677 -33.31 -57.46 5.93
C ASP A 677 -32.17 -57.15 4.93
N GLU A 678 -32.47 -57.00 3.63
CA GLU A 678 -31.54 -56.43 2.63
C GLU A 678 -31.12 -54.99 3.03
N ALA A 679 -32.10 -54.15 3.37
CA ALA A 679 -31.85 -52.76 3.77
C ALA A 679 -31.08 -52.68 5.09
N GLY A 680 -31.37 -53.56 6.06
CA GLY A 680 -30.66 -53.66 7.32
C GLY A 680 -29.20 -54.10 7.16
N THR A 681 -28.94 -55.12 6.33
CA THR A 681 -27.58 -55.60 6.05
C THR A 681 -26.74 -54.48 5.42
N ARG A 682 -27.27 -53.82 4.39
CA ARG A 682 -26.58 -52.72 3.69
C ARG A 682 -26.40 -51.48 4.57
N LEU A 683 -27.34 -51.22 5.49
CA LEU A 683 -27.22 -50.14 6.49
C LEU A 683 -26.03 -50.37 7.43
N VAL A 684 -25.77 -51.61 7.84
CA VAL A 684 -24.59 -51.99 8.65
C VAL A 684 -23.29 -51.81 7.85
N GLU A 685 -23.25 -52.23 6.59
CA GLU A 685 -22.10 -52.00 5.70
C GLU A 685 -21.78 -50.50 5.53
N ALA A 686 -22.82 -49.69 5.30
CA ALA A 686 -22.69 -48.24 5.17
C ALA A 686 -22.19 -47.58 6.47
N ALA A 687 -22.66 -48.04 7.64
CA ALA A 687 -22.15 -47.59 8.94
C ALA A 687 -20.67 -47.95 9.12
N HIS A 688 -20.27 -49.20 8.86
CA HIS A 688 -18.87 -49.62 8.93
C HIS A 688 -17.97 -48.90 7.90
N ARG A 689 -18.49 -48.50 6.74
CA ARG A 689 -17.78 -47.63 5.78
C ARG A 689 -17.56 -46.23 6.36
N LEU A 690 -18.60 -45.64 6.95
CA LEU A 690 -18.55 -44.30 7.54
C LEU A 690 -17.53 -44.23 8.70
N ASP A 691 -17.52 -45.21 9.61
CA ASP A 691 -16.59 -45.19 10.74
C ASP A 691 -15.12 -45.33 10.28
N ARG A 692 -14.85 -46.14 9.25
CA ARG A 692 -13.52 -46.18 8.60
C ARG A 692 -13.13 -44.83 7.99
N LEU A 693 -14.07 -44.13 7.35
CA LEU A 693 -13.85 -42.79 6.80
C LEU A 693 -13.59 -41.75 7.90
N ARG A 694 -14.25 -41.84 9.06
CA ARG A 694 -14.01 -40.97 10.23
C ARG A 694 -12.59 -41.12 10.79
N PHE A 695 -12.09 -42.36 10.91
CA PHE A 695 -10.69 -42.58 11.31
C PHE A 695 -9.70 -42.00 10.28
N ALA A 696 -9.94 -42.22 8.99
CA ALA A 696 -9.11 -41.66 7.92
C ALA A 696 -9.14 -40.12 7.89
N LEU A 697 -10.30 -39.51 8.16
CA LEU A 697 -10.46 -38.05 8.28
C LEU A 697 -9.67 -37.47 9.44
N GLN A 698 -9.68 -38.12 10.60
CA GLN A 698 -8.89 -37.68 11.76
C GLN A 698 -7.38 -37.69 11.42
N SER A 699 -6.88 -38.78 10.83
CA SER A 699 -5.48 -38.87 10.39
C SER A 699 -5.12 -37.81 9.33
N ALA A 700 -5.99 -37.54 8.36
CA ALA A 700 -5.76 -36.51 7.35
C ALA A 700 -5.82 -35.09 7.91
N MET A 701 -6.62 -34.83 8.96
CA MET A 701 -6.63 -33.54 9.67
C MET A 701 -5.38 -33.34 10.52
N GLU A 702 -4.82 -34.40 11.10
CA GLU A 702 -3.53 -34.36 11.79
C GLU A 702 -2.38 -34.14 10.80
N GLU A 703 -2.37 -34.84 9.66
CA GLU A 703 -1.41 -34.66 8.55
C GLU A 703 -1.44 -33.22 8.01
N GLN A 704 -2.62 -32.66 7.73
CA GLN A 704 -2.77 -31.25 7.34
C GLN A 704 -2.26 -30.29 8.44
N SER A 705 -2.57 -30.56 9.71
CA SER A 705 -2.13 -29.69 10.81
C SER A 705 -0.62 -29.73 11.07
N LEU A 706 0.06 -30.83 10.72
CA LEU A 706 1.51 -30.93 10.77
C LEU A 706 2.14 -30.21 9.58
N ALA A 707 1.73 -30.52 8.34
CA ALA A 707 2.25 -29.85 7.14
C ALA A 707 2.05 -28.33 7.19
N GLY A 708 0.93 -27.84 7.73
CA GLY A 708 0.69 -26.41 7.93
C GLY A 708 1.61 -25.74 8.96
N ARG A 709 2.15 -26.49 9.93
CA ARG A 709 3.19 -25.99 10.85
C ARG A 709 4.55 -25.99 10.17
N ASP A 710 4.86 -27.02 9.39
CA ASP A 710 6.12 -27.12 8.64
C ASP A 710 6.26 -25.94 7.65
N VAL A 711 5.20 -25.64 6.87
CA VAL A 711 5.15 -24.46 5.99
C VAL A 711 5.41 -23.18 6.77
N GLN A 712 4.72 -22.97 7.89
CA GLN A 712 4.91 -21.76 8.71
C GLN A 712 6.32 -21.69 9.32
N ALA A 713 6.94 -22.84 9.64
CA ALA A 713 8.29 -22.91 10.18
C ALA A 713 9.37 -22.70 9.11
N ALA A 714 9.15 -23.12 7.87
CA ALA A 714 10.01 -22.80 6.73
C ALA A 714 9.90 -21.32 6.35
N LEU A 715 8.68 -20.80 6.19
CA LEU A 715 8.42 -19.39 5.89
C LEU A 715 8.97 -18.44 6.97
N ASN A 716 8.94 -18.84 8.25
CA ASN A 716 9.57 -18.06 9.32
C ASN A 716 11.11 -18.05 9.23
N ARG A 717 11.74 -19.13 8.75
CA ARG A 717 13.20 -19.17 8.51
C ARG A 717 13.59 -18.31 7.32
N LEU A 718 12.81 -18.34 6.23
CA LEU A 718 13.00 -17.47 5.07
C LEU A 718 12.93 -15.98 5.44
N HIS A 719 11.86 -15.56 6.14
CA HIS A 719 11.75 -14.19 6.65
C HIS A 719 12.88 -13.79 7.63
N GLU A 720 13.51 -14.75 8.33
CA GLU A 720 14.68 -14.46 9.15
C GLU A 720 15.96 -14.29 8.30
N SER A 721 16.08 -15.01 7.17
CA SER A 721 17.11 -14.76 6.15
C SER A 721 16.94 -13.37 5.54
N ASP A 722 15.76 -13.04 5.01
CA ASP A 722 15.40 -11.72 4.45
C ASP A 722 15.85 -10.58 5.38
N ALA A 723 15.50 -10.69 6.66
CA ALA A 723 15.79 -9.66 7.66
C ALA A 723 17.29 -9.52 7.95
N ARG A 724 18.04 -10.64 7.96
CA ARG A 724 19.51 -10.63 8.09
C ARG A 724 20.16 -10.04 6.84
N MET A 725 19.70 -10.42 5.65
CA MET A 725 20.21 -9.95 4.36
C MET A 725 19.98 -8.45 4.18
N ALA A 726 18.78 -7.95 4.47
CA ALA A 726 18.47 -6.52 4.46
C ALA A 726 19.37 -5.72 5.43
N ALA A 727 19.61 -6.24 6.64
CA ALA A 727 20.47 -5.59 7.63
C ALA A 727 21.96 -5.56 7.20
N VAL A 728 22.47 -6.62 6.55
CA VAL A 728 23.83 -6.64 6.01
C VAL A 728 23.95 -5.73 4.78
N ALA A 729 22.94 -5.69 3.91
CA ALA A 729 22.89 -4.77 2.77
C ALA A 729 22.89 -3.29 3.20
N GLU A 730 22.19 -2.93 4.28
CA GLU A 730 22.26 -1.58 4.87
C GLU A 730 23.68 -1.27 5.38
N GLN A 731 24.31 -2.22 6.08
CA GLN A 731 25.68 -2.06 6.57
C GLN A 731 26.70 -1.89 5.44
N LEU A 732 26.56 -2.65 4.35
CA LEU A 732 27.36 -2.50 3.13
C LEU A 732 27.12 -1.12 2.47
N GLY A 733 25.87 -0.69 2.35
CA GLY A 733 25.53 0.64 1.83
C GLY A 733 26.20 1.76 2.63
N ARG A 734 26.16 1.66 3.97
CA ARG A 734 26.80 2.60 4.90
C ARG A 734 28.33 2.59 4.79
N LEU A 735 28.96 1.41 4.83
CA LEU A 735 30.42 1.28 4.73
C LEU A 735 30.95 1.72 3.36
N GLY A 736 30.25 1.38 2.28
CA GLY A 736 30.58 1.84 0.93
C GLY A 736 30.46 3.36 0.79
N ALA A 737 29.45 3.99 1.41
CA ALA A 737 29.33 5.44 1.46
C ALA A 737 30.47 6.07 2.29
N GLN A 738 30.82 5.49 3.45
CA GLN A 738 31.93 5.94 4.29
C GLN A 738 33.28 5.84 3.58
N ALA A 739 33.57 4.73 2.90
CA ALA A 739 34.79 4.52 2.13
C ALA A 739 34.91 5.51 0.95
N ARG A 740 33.81 5.75 0.21
CA ARG A 740 33.77 6.76 -0.87
C ARG A 740 33.97 8.19 -0.33
N SER A 741 33.33 8.53 0.79
CA SER A 741 33.47 9.85 1.42
C SER A 741 34.91 10.10 1.88
N ALA A 742 35.52 9.14 2.58
CA ALA A 742 36.88 9.25 3.09
C ALA A 742 37.94 9.27 1.98
N ARG A 743 37.76 8.54 0.87
CA ARG A 743 38.59 8.73 -0.34
C ARG A 743 38.43 10.15 -0.90
N GLY A 744 37.20 10.59 -1.15
CA GLY A 744 36.95 11.95 -1.68
C GLY A 744 37.42 13.08 -0.76
N GLU A 745 37.57 12.82 0.54
CA GLU A 745 38.22 13.71 1.51
C GLU A 745 39.74 13.74 1.31
N ALA A 746 40.40 12.58 1.25
CA ALA A 746 41.83 12.47 0.92
C ALA A 746 42.17 13.11 -0.44
N ASP A 747 41.37 12.83 -1.47
CA ASP A 747 41.53 13.36 -2.83
C ASP A 747 41.35 14.90 -2.90
N ARG A 748 40.67 15.52 -1.92
CA ARG A 748 40.61 16.98 -1.78
C ARG A 748 41.84 17.50 -1.04
N LEU A 749 42.17 16.90 0.10
CA LEU A 749 43.31 17.30 0.93
C LEU A 749 44.65 17.17 0.18
N GLN A 750 44.84 16.15 -0.67
CA GLN A 750 46.02 16.01 -1.52
C GLN A 750 46.17 17.15 -2.54
N ARG A 751 45.06 17.71 -3.04
CA ARG A 751 45.10 18.91 -3.91
C ARG A 751 45.40 20.18 -3.11
N SER A 752 44.96 20.27 -1.86
CA SER A 752 45.38 21.33 -0.93
C SER A 752 46.87 21.24 -0.59
N ILE A 753 47.42 20.04 -0.40
CA ILE A 753 48.86 19.81 -0.20
C ILE A 753 49.64 20.34 -1.41
N ALA A 754 49.27 19.95 -2.63
CA ALA A 754 49.97 20.41 -3.84
C ALA A 754 49.99 21.95 -3.96
N ALA A 755 48.84 22.61 -3.74
CA ALA A 755 48.77 24.07 -3.77
C ALA A 755 49.58 24.75 -2.63
N ALA A 756 49.68 24.12 -1.46
CA ALA A 756 50.51 24.61 -0.36
C ALA A 756 52.02 24.39 -0.65
N GLN A 757 52.39 23.30 -1.30
CA GLN A 757 53.75 23.02 -1.77
C GLN A 757 54.18 24.03 -2.86
N ASP A 758 53.33 24.32 -3.86
CA ASP A 758 53.58 25.36 -4.87
C ASP A 758 53.83 26.75 -4.23
N ALA A 759 53.11 27.05 -3.14
CA ALA A 759 53.30 28.28 -2.36
C ALA A 759 54.63 28.28 -1.58
N VAL A 760 54.95 27.20 -0.86
CA VAL A 760 56.24 27.02 -0.14
C VAL A 760 57.43 27.12 -1.10
N ASP A 761 57.37 26.47 -2.26
CA ASP A 761 58.42 26.55 -3.28
C ASP A 761 58.59 27.97 -3.82
N THR A 762 57.52 28.77 -3.85
CA THR A 762 57.53 30.16 -4.33
C THR A 762 58.11 31.11 -3.28
N ASP A 763 57.66 31.01 -2.03
CA ASP A 763 58.22 31.79 -0.91
C ASP A 763 59.69 31.40 -0.63
N SER A 764 60.07 30.13 -0.77
CA SER A 764 61.46 29.67 -0.64
C SER A 764 62.37 30.25 -1.72
N ARG A 765 61.88 30.38 -2.96
CA ARG A 765 62.61 31.08 -4.03
C ARG A 765 62.76 32.58 -3.74
N SER A 766 61.71 33.22 -3.20
CA SER A 766 61.78 34.63 -2.78
C SER A 766 62.75 34.84 -1.61
N LEU A 767 62.74 33.93 -0.62
CA LEU A 767 63.66 33.91 0.50
C LEU A 767 65.11 33.82 0.02
N ALA A 768 65.44 32.86 -0.84
CA ALA A 768 66.80 32.68 -1.35
C ALA A 768 67.33 33.91 -2.13
N GLU A 769 66.45 34.63 -2.83
CA GLU A 769 66.81 35.91 -3.48
C GLU A 769 67.06 37.02 -2.45
N LEU A 770 66.21 37.14 -1.43
CA LEU A 770 66.36 38.13 -0.35
C LEU A 770 67.60 37.87 0.51
N GLU A 771 67.91 36.61 0.83
CA GLU A 771 69.12 36.20 1.53
C GLU A 771 70.37 36.51 0.71
N LYS A 772 70.36 36.23 -0.60
CA LYS A 772 71.46 36.60 -1.50
C LYS A 772 71.65 38.12 -1.59
N ARG A 773 70.56 38.89 -1.61
CA ARG A 773 70.60 40.36 -1.56
C ARG A 773 71.11 40.91 -0.23
N LEU A 774 70.75 40.28 0.89
CA LEU A 774 71.26 40.63 2.22
C LEU A 774 72.76 40.30 2.34
N GLY A 775 73.19 39.12 1.90
CA GLY A 775 74.60 38.70 1.91
C GLY A 775 75.48 39.63 1.07
N ALA A 776 75.09 39.94 -0.17
CA ALA A 776 75.81 40.90 -1.01
C ALA A 776 75.83 42.32 -0.41
N ALA A 777 74.76 42.71 0.29
CA ALA A 777 74.73 43.97 1.03
C ALA A 777 75.63 43.97 2.26
N GLN A 778 75.87 42.81 2.91
CA GLN A 778 76.75 42.64 4.07
C GLN A 778 78.24 42.59 3.66
N GLU A 779 78.60 41.82 2.62
CA GLU A 779 79.96 41.80 2.04
C GLU A 779 80.41 43.22 1.63
N SER A 780 79.47 44.06 1.19
CA SER A 780 79.70 45.47 0.85
C SER A 780 80.04 46.39 2.05
N LEU A 781 79.94 45.93 3.31
CA LEU A 781 80.48 46.67 4.47
C LEU A 781 81.90 46.22 4.81
N ASP A 782 82.13 44.92 4.87
CA ASP A 782 83.43 44.37 5.28
C ASP A 782 84.52 44.72 4.25
N GLY A 783 84.22 44.64 2.96
CA GLY A 783 85.10 45.13 1.89
C GLY A 783 85.34 46.66 1.89
N GLY A 784 84.59 47.42 2.71
CA GLY A 784 84.82 48.85 2.94
C GLY A 784 85.72 49.17 4.13
N ALA A 785 86.05 48.18 4.97
CA ALA A 785 86.88 48.36 6.17
C ALA A 785 88.39 48.22 5.90
N ASP A 786 88.77 47.39 4.93
CA ASP A 786 90.18 47.09 4.59
C ASP A 786 90.88 48.20 3.77
N GLY A 787 90.23 49.36 3.61
CA GLY A 787 90.76 50.56 2.99
C GLY A 787 91.77 51.31 3.87
N THR A 788 92.79 50.62 4.40
CA THR A 788 93.87 51.23 5.18
C THR A 788 94.73 52.14 4.30
N VAL A 789 94.37 53.43 4.25
CA VAL A 789 95.20 54.47 3.64
C VAL A 789 96.53 54.52 4.39
N GLU A 790 97.64 54.22 3.70
CA GLU A 790 98.99 54.41 4.21
C GLU A 790 99.24 55.90 4.50
N LEU A 791 99.06 56.30 5.76
CA LEU A 791 99.38 57.64 6.23
C LEU A 791 100.91 57.79 6.30
N GLY A 792 101.49 58.29 5.20
CA GLY A 792 102.90 58.62 5.06
C GLY A 792 103.36 59.76 5.98
N LEU A 793 103.40 59.51 7.28
CA LEU A 793 103.93 60.40 8.31
C LEU A 793 105.47 60.36 8.34
N GLY A 794 106.08 60.80 7.24
CA GLY A 794 107.52 60.93 7.07
C GLY A 794 107.97 62.39 6.98
N THR A 795 108.87 62.80 7.88
CA THR A 795 109.71 64.02 7.79
C THR A 795 109.00 65.37 7.56
N ALA A 796 108.51 65.99 8.64
CA ALA A 796 108.14 67.42 8.65
C ALA A 796 108.37 68.11 10.03
N VAL A 797 109.40 67.73 10.79
CA VAL A 797 109.74 68.34 12.09
C VAL A 797 111.25 68.66 12.15
N ALA A 798 111.64 69.78 11.55
CA ALA A 798 113.02 70.32 11.57
C ALA A 798 113.07 71.81 11.16
N ALA A 799 112.20 72.66 11.76
CA ALA A 799 112.11 74.09 11.42
C ALA A 799 111.54 74.96 12.57
N LEU A 800 111.98 74.71 13.80
CA LEU A 800 111.87 75.58 14.98
C LEU A 800 113.10 75.34 15.88
#